data_AF-A0A9D6REL0-F1
#
_entry.id   AF-A0A9D6REL0-F1
#
_cell.length_a   1.000
_cell.length_b   1.000
_cell.length_c   1.000
_cell.angle_alpha   90.00
_cell.angle_beta   90.00
_cell.angle_gamma   90.00
#
_symmetry.space_group_name_H-M   'P 1'
#
loop_
_entity.id
_entity.type
_entity.pdbx_description
1 polymer ?
#
loop_
_entity_poly.entity_id
_entity_poly.type
_entity_poly.pdbx_seq_one_letter_code
_entity_poly.pdbx_strand_id
1 'polypeptide(L)'
;MKTSENSRRETGDAGGMDRSGAPVRRSDKLFPRLGCSLQLSLIATALLHPSLTAFGVSKGKEDPTEDKGHLFVGLIVTESEGTGGHACTGSLVKPGQVLTAAHCINPPNTGTSAARQSFERFLFYDSNLKKLKAYSALGVRHPAYDPTRFYASKDVGVLLLLNGPETPLGLLADPDDDPKDGKNGTVVGFTGAEGDFPLKGGTVLTDSPAASNLRYDRSESPVILQDGDSGGPTLFSFGDKEKIVGTHSFIDRIKTPEYDVDTRVGRFLDFINGKGAIGIDESTKIGVFTQWKGKDGGDWSTGKFWTRPAGNDVPEDNDVAILDPTTGSDQAIEVSIGDGGTKKLEGLLTDVKLTIANKGTLAVTGPSGALNGGAMNVGDKTAGAANFDYSLDNEGTLNINSLGTAVLGASIGKDDVMVALFNGRGEDGKGAVIVVDGGAMEVKKQFDNRGTFVLKGNASVTVGSSLPAVEKVGKQDAPTKSLLNQGSVEVVAATLNLATSLENAGIVQISGSGKGKPGTISSGPVSNQGVIIIGVDAFLKTKSIAGVIGYQQTAKAGIGIAKGGELTCTDEKGKLADVDLNTGKWSGNGKINGKVFTAGKGAPGDSPGLFTIEGDLTFLPGASLEIEIGGRGRGVDYDAIDVINGVEFPGETNGNLSLGGRLELTLLNGFGGAINSGDRFRILTSGGLTGFFENALPGERLKTVDGLGSFVVDYGIDSLFAPNDVELRDFLPSPPSGPQMTISVISPGQVEISWSARFEGFQLMEAATVSDPWALSPHVAALSDGSWKVSLSIDGRTRFFQLVGPP
;
A
#
# COMPACT_ATOMS: atom_id res chain seq x y z
N MET A 1 -1.23 49.09 41.23
CA MET A 1 -1.36 50.48 40.75
C MET A 1 -2.36 50.50 39.61
N LYS A 2 -3.43 51.31 39.76
CA LYS A 2 -4.26 51.98 38.74
C LYS A 2 -4.87 51.13 37.60
N THR A 3 -6.16 50.74 37.71
CA THR A 3 -7.42 51.44 37.21
C THR A 3 -7.71 51.12 35.74
N SER A 4 -8.93 50.90 35.22
CA SER A 4 -10.31 51.08 35.71
C SER A 4 -11.33 50.61 34.64
N GLU A 5 -12.50 50.14 35.11
CA GLU A 5 -13.90 50.42 34.68
C GLU A 5 -14.32 50.57 33.21
N ASN A 6 -15.38 49.83 32.82
CA ASN A 6 -16.73 50.33 32.47
C ASN A 6 -17.57 49.19 31.81
N SER A 7 -18.87 49.30 31.59
CA SER A 7 -20.05 49.38 32.48
C SER A 7 -21.28 48.97 31.63
N ARG A 8 -22.28 48.36 32.28
CA ARG A 8 -23.76 48.36 32.02
C ARG A 8 -24.38 48.17 30.61
N ARG A 9 -25.32 47.20 30.54
CA ARG A 9 -26.79 47.33 30.23
C ARG A 9 -27.41 45.92 30.26
N GLU A 10 -28.24 45.48 31.21
CA GLU A 10 -29.68 45.77 31.48
C GLU A 10 -30.65 45.63 30.30
N THR A 11 -31.41 44.52 30.29
CA THR A 11 -32.89 44.35 30.18
C THR A 11 -33.16 42.84 30.31
N GLY A 12 -34.04 42.26 31.14
CA GLY A 12 -35.23 42.77 31.82
C GLY A 12 -36.47 42.06 31.29
N ASP A 13 -37.03 41.13 32.09
CA ASP A 13 -38.38 40.53 32.06
C ASP A 13 -38.83 39.64 30.88
N ALA A 14 -39.79 38.72 31.01
CA ALA A 14 -40.40 37.90 32.08
C ALA A 14 -41.60 37.22 31.39
N GLY A 15 -41.86 35.94 31.67
CA GLY A 15 -43.04 35.25 31.13
C GLY A 15 -43.03 33.77 31.44
N GLY A 16 -43.41 33.42 32.67
CA GLY A 16 -43.45 32.06 33.17
C GLY A 16 -44.65 31.24 32.68
N MET A 17 -44.48 29.93 32.66
CA MET A 17 -45.53 28.97 32.95
C MET A 17 -44.94 27.75 33.67
N ASP A 18 -45.49 27.53 34.84
CA ASP A 18 -45.23 26.47 35.82
C ASP A 18 -45.63 25.08 35.30
N ARG A 19 -44.87 24.03 35.65
CA ARG A 19 -45.40 22.80 36.25
C ARG A 19 -44.33 21.76 36.64
N SER A 20 -44.44 21.37 37.92
CA SER A 20 -44.22 20.04 38.51
C SER A 20 -42.79 19.52 38.66
N GLY A 21 -42.39 19.38 39.93
CA GLY A 21 -41.09 18.89 40.36
C GLY A 21 -40.90 17.36 40.36
N ALA A 22 -39.64 16.97 40.44
CA ALA A 22 -39.13 15.84 41.22
C ALA A 22 -37.63 16.05 41.49
N PRO A 23 -37.10 15.79 42.70
CA PRO A 23 -35.72 16.08 43.04
C PRO A 23 -34.83 14.84 42.84
N VAL A 24 -33.70 14.97 42.14
CA VAL A 24 -32.63 13.96 42.20
C VAL A 24 -31.45 14.55 42.98
N ARG A 25 -31.17 13.89 44.10
CA ARG A 25 -30.15 14.25 45.09
C ARG A 25 -28.74 14.07 44.53
N ARG A 26 -27.87 15.03 44.85
CA ARG A 26 -26.42 14.82 44.97
C ARG A 26 -26.13 13.87 46.12
N SER A 27 -25.17 12.97 45.93
CA SER A 27 -24.35 12.46 47.01
C SER A 27 -22.90 12.37 46.54
N ASP A 28 -22.07 13.15 47.22
CA ASP A 28 -20.63 13.24 47.10
C ASP A 28 -19.89 12.00 47.66
N LYS A 29 -18.62 11.90 47.24
CA LYS A 29 -17.45 11.27 47.89
C LYS A 29 -17.36 9.73 47.88
N LEU A 30 -16.29 9.20 47.28
CA LEU A 30 -15.02 8.92 47.99
C LEU A 30 -13.99 8.30 47.01
N PHE A 31 -12.84 8.97 46.84
CA PHE A 31 -11.54 8.34 46.57
C PHE A 31 -10.96 7.88 47.92
N PRO A 32 -10.08 6.85 48.03
CA PRO A 32 -8.77 6.90 47.36
C PRO A 32 -8.05 5.57 46.98
N ARG A 33 -7.07 5.74 46.07
CA ARG A 33 -5.71 5.16 46.03
C ARG A 33 -5.43 3.77 45.43
N LEU A 34 -4.40 3.81 44.57
CA LEU A 34 -3.38 2.82 44.17
C LEU A 34 -3.79 1.64 43.28
N GLY A 35 -3.12 1.54 42.13
CA GLY A 35 -3.12 0.33 41.30
C GLY A 35 -2.72 0.59 39.86
N CYS A 36 -1.50 1.05 39.64
CA CYS A 36 -0.85 1.06 38.32
C CYS A 36 -0.80 -0.39 37.81
N SER A 37 -1.50 -0.70 36.72
CA SER A 37 -1.33 -1.95 36.00
C SER A 37 -1.21 -1.65 34.52
N LEU A 38 0.03 -1.80 34.05
CA LEU A 38 0.43 -1.96 32.66
C LEU A 38 -0.45 -3.06 32.03
N GLN A 39 -1.30 -2.70 31.06
CA GLN A 39 -1.86 -3.70 30.15
C GLN A 39 -1.00 -3.73 28.89
N LEU A 40 -0.21 -4.81 28.78
CA LEU A 40 0.30 -5.32 27.51
C LEU A 40 -0.90 -5.56 26.59
N SER A 41 -1.00 -4.80 25.50
CA SER A 41 -1.85 -5.17 24.36
C SER A 41 -1.04 -6.10 23.46
N LEU A 42 -1.45 -7.37 23.41
CA LEU A 42 -1.06 -8.31 22.37
C LEU A 42 -1.58 -7.77 21.02
N ILE A 43 -0.68 -7.22 20.20
CA ILE A 43 -0.93 -7.05 18.77
C ILE A 43 -0.31 -8.26 18.08
N ALA A 44 -1.13 -9.29 17.87
CA ALA A 44 -0.84 -10.41 16.98
C ALA A 44 -1.92 -10.43 15.90
N THR A 45 -1.66 -9.77 14.78
CA THR A 45 -2.36 -10.05 13.51
C THR A 45 -1.50 -9.57 12.35
N ALA A 46 -0.69 -10.47 11.81
CA ALA A 46 -0.14 -10.32 10.47
C ALA A 46 0.22 -11.70 9.91
N LEU A 47 -0.32 -11.97 8.71
CA LEU A 47 -0.11 -13.14 7.84
C LEU A 47 -0.94 -14.38 8.13
N LEU A 48 -2.23 -14.32 7.78
CA LEU A 48 -2.89 -15.35 6.98
C LEU A 48 -3.73 -14.63 5.92
N HIS A 49 -3.85 -15.23 4.72
CA HIS A 49 -4.81 -14.83 3.69
C HIS A 49 -6.17 -14.45 4.31
N PRO A 50 -6.95 -13.51 3.74
CA PRO A 50 -8.36 -13.46 4.06
C PRO A 50 -9.02 -14.71 3.47
N SER A 51 -9.01 -15.81 4.23
CA SER A 51 -10.11 -16.76 4.17
C SER A 51 -11.33 -16.01 4.68
N LEU A 52 -12.32 -15.81 3.81
CA LEU A 52 -13.60 -15.20 4.13
C LEU A 52 -14.12 -15.78 5.46
N THR A 53 -14.40 -14.92 6.43
CA THR A 53 -15.03 -15.32 7.69
C THR A 53 -16.51 -15.61 7.44
N ALA A 54 -16.89 -16.87 7.63
CA ALA A 54 -18.22 -17.41 7.42
C ALA A 54 -19.30 -16.70 8.25
N PHE A 55 -20.29 -16.12 7.57
CA PHE A 55 -21.61 -15.84 8.15
C PHE A 55 -22.54 -17.00 7.81
N GLY A 56 -23.10 -17.65 8.84
CA GLY A 56 -23.94 -18.83 8.67
C GLY A 56 -25.28 -18.51 7.99
N VAL A 57 -25.54 -19.16 6.85
CA VAL A 57 -26.85 -19.15 6.16
C VAL A 57 -27.82 -20.06 6.92
N SER A 58 -29.02 -19.54 7.23
CA SER A 58 -30.13 -20.33 7.76
C SER A 58 -30.81 -21.12 6.64
N LYS A 59 -31.05 -22.41 6.88
CA LYS A 59 -31.62 -23.35 5.91
C LYS A 59 -33.09 -23.04 5.59
N GLY A 60 -33.35 -22.57 4.36
CA GLY A 60 -34.63 -22.55 3.66
C GLY A 60 -34.71 -23.66 2.59
N LYS A 61 -35.88 -23.89 1.98
CA LYS A 61 -36.33 -25.23 1.51
C LYS A 61 -35.95 -25.65 0.07
N GLU A 62 -35.25 -24.84 -0.71
CA GLU A 62 -34.50 -25.26 -1.92
C GLU A 62 -33.21 -24.43 -1.96
N ASP A 63 -32.04 -25.07 -1.93
CA ASP A 63 -30.75 -24.37 -1.91
C ASP A 63 -30.51 -23.70 -3.28
N PRO A 64 -30.02 -22.43 -3.32
CA PRO A 64 -29.54 -21.83 -4.56
C PRO A 64 -28.53 -22.76 -5.24
N THR A 65 -28.69 -22.96 -6.55
CA THR A 65 -27.78 -23.80 -7.31
C THR A 65 -26.72 -22.96 -8.01
N GLU A 66 -25.50 -23.48 -8.04
CA GLU A 66 -24.40 -22.95 -8.85
C GLU A 66 -24.86 -22.86 -10.30
N ASP A 67 -24.79 -21.66 -10.87
CA ASP A 67 -25.27 -21.40 -12.21
C ASP A 67 -24.11 -21.27 -13.21
N LYS A 68 -24.01 -22.30 -14.05
CA LYS A 68 -23.06 -22.37 -15.16
C LYS A 68 -23.68 -21.93 -16.48
N GLY A 69 -24.96 -21.54 -16.47
CA GLY A 69 -25.73 -21.12 -17.63
C GLY A 69 -25.58 -19.63 -17.96
N HIS A 70 -25.49 -18.77 -16.95
CA HIS A 70 -25.39 -17.32 -17.12
C HIS A 70 -23.98 -16.81 -16.83
N LEU A 71 -22.99 -17.32 -17.57
CA LEU A 71 -21.60 -16.90 -17.42
C LEU A 71 -21.34 -15.43 -17.78
N PHE A 72 -22.35 -14.70 -18.29
CA PHE A 72 -22.27 -13.24 -18.46
C PHE A 72 -22.43 -12.46 -17.15
N VAL A 73 -22.79 -13.13 -16.05
CA VAL A 73 -22.95 -12.51 -14.73
C VAL A 73 -21.63 -12.60 -13.96
N GLY A 74 -21.19 -11.46 -13.42
CA GLY A 74 -19.95 -11.34 -12.66
C GLY A 74 -20.13 -10.59 -11.35
N LEU A 75 -19.09 -10.66 -10.54
CA LEU A 75 -19.00 -10.02 -9.23
C LEU A 75 -18.33 -8.65 -9.40
N ILE A 76 -18.96 -7.61 -8.89
CA ILE A 76 -18.34 -6.29 -8.74
C ILE A 76 -17.70 -6.26 -7.37
N VAL A 77 -16.40 -5.99 -7.33
CA VAL A 77 -15.67 -5.74 -6.10
C VAL A 77 -15.07 -4.36 -6.12
N THR A 78 -14.98 -3.80 -4.94
CA THR A 78 -14.39 -2.50 -4.69
C THR A 78 -13.04 -2.70 -4.01
N GLU A 79 -11.99 -2.16 -4.61
CA GLU A 79 -10.69 -2.12 -3.93
C GLU A 79 -10.66 -0.95 -2.94
N SER A 80 -10.68 -1.25 -1.63
CA SER A 80 -10.47 -0.27 -0.56
C SER A 80 -9.43 -0.81 0.43
N GLU A 81 -8.50 0.05 0.87
CA GLU A 81 -7.47 -0.14 1.93
C GLU A 81 -7.24 -1.58 2.45
N GLY A 82 -6.85 -2.54 1.59
CA GLY A 82 -6.54 -3.92 2.01
C GLY A 82 -7.74 -4.76 2.50
N THR A 83 -8.95 -4.21 2.54
CA THR A 83 -10.19 -4.95 2.81
C THR A 83 -11.09 -4.81 1.59
N GLY A 84 -11.11 -5.83 0.71
CA GLY A 84 -12.10 -5.91 -0.37
C GLY A 84 -13.49 -5.80 0.23
N GLY A 85 -14.24 -4.77 -0.14
CA GLY A 85 -15.31 -4.25 0.71
C GLY A 85 -16.47 -3.70 -0.09
N HIS A 86 -17.17 -4.59 -0.81
CA HIS A 86 -18.58 -4.58 -1.22
C HIS A 86 -18.68 -5.59 -2.36
N ALA A 87 -19.48 -6.64 -2.20
CA ALA A 87 -19.88 -7.51 -3.30
C ALA A 87 -21.17 -6.94 -3.89
N CYS A 88 -21.15 -6.51 -5.14
CA CYS A 88 -22.34 -6.30 -5.96
C CYS A 88 -22.29 -7.30 -7.11
N THR A 89 -23.38 -7.42 -7.86
CA THR A 89 -23.43 -8.22 -9.09
C THR A 89 -23.54 -7.29 -10.31
N GLY A 90 -23.03 -7.73 -11.45
CA GLY A 90 -23.23 -7.06 -12.73
C GLY A 90 -23.38 -8.07 -13.87
N SER A 91 -23.96 -7.61 -14.99
CA SER A 91 -24.15 -8.41 -16.21
C SER A 91 -23.38 -7.83 -17.39
N LEU A 92 -22.49 -8.61 -18.00
CA LEU A 92 -21.83 -8.25 -19.26
C LEU A 92 -22.85 -8.24 -20.39
N VAL A 93 -23.13 -7.07 -20.95
CA VAL A 93 -24.21 -6.85 -21.94
C VAL A 93 -23.68 -6.43 -23.32
N LYS A 94 -22.43 -5.97 -23.37
CA LYS A 94 -21.63 -5.78 -24.59
C LYS A 94 -20.17 -6.11 -24.29
N PRO A 95 -19.32 -6.31 -25.31
CA PRO A 95 -17.87 -6.37 -25.10
C PRO A 95 -17.40 -5.14 -24.30
N GLY A 96 -16.74 -5.39 -23.17
CA GLY A 96 -16.25 -4.33 -22.29
C GLY A 96 -17.34 -3.51 -21.56
N GLN A 97 -18.60 -3.92 -21.55
CA GLN A 97 -19.67 -3.15 -20.90
C GLN A 97 -20.54 -4.02 -19.98
N VAL A 98 -20.61 -3.65 -18.71
CA VAL A 98 -21.41 -4.33 -17.68
C VAL A 98 -22.55 -3.44 -17.22
N LEU A 99 -23.76 -4.00 -17.18
CA LEU A 99 -24.95 -3.41 -16.58
C LEU A 99 -25.00 -3.75 -15.08
N THR A 100 -25.26 -2.76 -14.24
CA THR A 100 -25.44 -2.93 -12.80
C THR A 100 -26.34 -1.83 -12.23
N ALA A 101 -26.54 -1.81 -10.91
CA ALA A 101 -27.26 -0.74 -10.22
C ALA A 101 -26.33 0.48 -10.02
N ALA A 102 -26.90 1.69 -10.03
CA ALA A 102 -26.10 2.90 -9.82
C ALA A 102 -25.53 2.98 -8.39
N HIS A 103 -26.21 2.41 -7.40
CA HIS A 103 -25.72 2.35 -6.02
C HIS A 103 -24.51 1.42 -5.83
N CYS A 104 -24.28 0.48 -6.76
CA CYS A 104 -23.10 -0.38 -6.77
C CYS A 104 -21.86 0.32 -7.34
N ILE A 105 -22.08 1.40 -8.11
CA ILE A 105 -21.03 2.23 -8.67
C ILE A 105 -20.79 3.36 -7.68
N ASN A 106 -19.57 3.43 -7.14
CA ASN A 106 -19.09 4.42 -6.19
C ASN A 106 -20.20 5.18 -5.42
N PRO A 107 -20.55 4.77 -4.19
CA PRO A 107 -21.74 5.28 -3.52
C PRO A 107 -21.68 6.81 -3.41
N PRO A 108 -22.76 7.53 -3.75
CA PRO A 108 -22.84 8.96 -3.53
C PRO A 108 -22.73 9.24 -2.03
N ASN A 109 -22.09 10.36 -1.70
CA ASN A 109 -22.06 10.95 -0.36
C ASN A 109 -23.46 10.93 0.29
N THR A 110 -23.78 9.90 1.08
CA THR A 110 -25.01 9.81 1.88
C THR A 110 -24.90 10.60 3.19
N GLY A 111 -23.84 11.40 3.37
CA GLY A 111 -23.62 12.16 4.61
C GLY A 111 -23.28 11.27 5.82
N THR A 112 -23.16 9.95 5.64
CA THR A 112 -22.58 9.04 6.62
C THR A 112 -21.09 8.90 6.34
N SER A 113 -20.28 9.11 7.37
CA SER A 113 -18.84 9.39 7.39
C SER A 113 -17.89 8.28 6.89
N ALA A 114 -18.29 7.42 5.96
CA ALA A 114 -17.49 6.25 5.60
C ALA A 114 -17.60 5.75 4.14
N ALA A 115 -18.29 6.46 3.23
CA ALA A 115 -18.24 6.09 1.82
C ALA A 115 -16.87 6.47 1.25
N ARG A 116 -15.94 5.52 1.23
CA ARG A 116 -14.63 5.63 0.57
C ARG A 116 -14.85 5.31 -0.92
N GLN A 117 -14.39 6.17 -1.82
CA GLN A 117 -14.34 5.87 -3.24
C GLN A 117 -13.43 4.67 -3.41
N SER A 118 -13.94 3.73 -4.17
CA SER A 118 -13.30 2.49 -4.48
C SER A 118 -13.26 2.35 -5.98
N PHE A 119 -12.12 1.92 -6.48
CA PHE A 119 -11.98 1.61 -7.89
C PHE A 119 -12.70 0.30 -8.15
N GLU A 120 -13.66 0.32 -9.08
CA GLU A 120 -14.44 -0.86 -9.40
C GLU A 120 -13.57 -1.88 -10.15
N ARG A 121 -13.64 -3.13 -9.70
CA ARG A 121 -13.11 -4.29 -10.41
C ARG A 121 -14.27 -5.22 -10.71
N PHE A 122 -14.34 -5.71 -11.94
CA PHE A 122 -15.33 -6.71 -12.34
C PHE A 122 -14.66 -8.08 -12.42
N LEU A 123 -15.04 -8.99 -11.52
CA LEU A 123 -14.59 -10.37 -11.52
C LEU A 123 -15.56 -11.20 -12.36
N PHE A 124 -15.01 -11.83 -13.38
CA PHE A 124 -15.74 -12.58 -14.37
C PHE A 124 -15.11 -13.96 -14.54
N TYR A 125 -15.92 -15.00 -14.68
CA TYR A 125 -15.39 -16.35 -14.91
C TYR A 125 -14.80 -16.46 -16.31
N ASP A 126 -13.47 -16.55 -16.38
CA ASP A 126 -12.76 -16.77 -17.63
C ASP A 126 -12.69 -18.28 -17.89
N SER A 127 -13.43 -18.74 -18.89
CA SER A 127 -13.50 -20.16 -19.27
C SER A 127 -12.17 -20.73 -19.75
N ASN A 128 -11.28 -19.91 -20.33
CA ASN A 128 -9.95 -20.33 -20.77
C ASN A 128 -9.02 -20.51 -19.58
N LEU A 129 -9.09 -19.59 -18.62
CA LEU A 129 -8.28 -19.65 -17.40
C LEU A 129 -8.87 -20.59 -16.33
N LYS A 130 -10.13 -20.99 -16.50
CA LYS A 130 -10.93 -21.78 -15.55
C LYS A 130 -10.94 -21.17 -14.14
N LYS A 131 -10.99 -19.85 -14.05
CA LYS A 131 -10.99 -19.08 -12.81
C LYS A 131 -11.60 -17.70 -13.03
N LEU A 132 -11.94 -17.02 -11.95
CA LEU A 132 -12.28 -15.60 -12.00
C LEU A 132 -11.06 -14.78 -12.48
N LYS A 133 -11.30 -13.88 -13.44
CA LYS A 133 -10.39 -12.83 -13.86
C LYS A 133 -11.00 -11.48 -13.47
N ALA A 134 -10.19 -10.61 -12.86
CA ALA A 134 -10.58 -9.24 -12.56
C ALA A 134 -10.26 -8.33 -13.75
N TYR A 135 -11.16 -7.38 -14.01
CA TYR A 135 -11.01 -6.32 -15.00
C TYR A 135 -11.17 -4.97 -14.31
N SER A 136 -10.29 -4.01 -14.62
CA SER A 136 -10.46 -2.63 -14.15
C SER A 136 -11.60 -1.94 -14.88
N ALA A 137 -12.39 -1.15 -14.15
CA ALA A 137 -13.64 -0.62 -14.67
C ALA A 137 -13.82 0.86 -14.34
N LEU A 138 -14.35 1.62 -15.32
CA LEU A 138 -14.85 2.97 -15.15
C LEU A 138 -16.36 2.93 -14.93
N GLY A 139 -16.82 3.33 -13.75
CA GLY A 139 -18.23 3.36 -13.42
C GLY A 139 -18.94 4.64 -13.84
N VAL A 140 -20.05 4.50 -14.57
CA VAL A 140 -20.92 5.61 -14.99
C VAL A 140 -22.34 5.38 -14.45
N ARG A 141 -22.82 6.28 -13.62
CA ARG A 141 -24.18 6.22 -13.06
C ARG A 141 -25.17 6.94 -13.95
N HIS A 142 -26.43 6.52 -13.89
CA HIS A 142 -27.49 7.31 -14.49
C HIS A 142 -27.51 8.73 -13.86
N PRO A 143 -27.54 9.80 -14.66
CA PRO A 143 -27.42 11.17 -14.16
C PRO A 143 -28.55 11.61 -13.20
N ALA A 144 -29.72 10.98 -13.34
CA ALA A 144 -30.87 11.16 -12.43
C ALA A 144 -30.94 10.15 -11.27
N TYR A 145 -29.85 9.44 -10.98
CA TYR A 145 -29.76 8.61 -9.79
C TYR A 145 -29.76 9.48 -8.52
N ASP A 146 -30.65 9.17 -7.59
CA ASP A 146 -30.76 9.86 -6.29
C ASP A 146 -30.87 8.79 -5.18
N PRO A 147 -29.82 8.60 -4.36
CA PRO A 147 -29.81 7.58 -3.31
C PRO A 147 -30.88 7.83 -2.23
N THR A 148 -31.46 9.04 -2.17
CA THR A 148 -32.45 9.41 -1.16
C THR A 148 -33.91 9.11 -1.57
N ARG A 149 -34.14 8.70 -2.83
CA ARG A 149 -35.48 8.52 -3.40
C ARG A 149 -35.73 7.11 -3.92
N PHE A 150 -35.88 6.12 -3.05
CA PHE A 150 -36.08 4.70 -3.39
C PHE A 150 -36.86 4.42 -4.70
N TYR A 151 -38.11 4.89 -4.82
CA TYR A 151 -38.97 4.59 -5.97
C TYR A 151 -38.82 5.53 -7.18
N ALA A 152 -38.22 6.71 -7.00
CA ALA A 152 -38.04 7.67 -8.09
C ALA A 152 -36.60 7.67 -8.64
N SER A 153 -35.67 7.08 -7.87
CA SER A 153 -34.26 6.96 -8.19
C SER A 153 -34.08 6.15 -9.47
N LYS A 154 -33.25 6.67 -10.38
CA LYS A 154 -32.84 5.95 -11.59
C LYS A 154 -31.63 5.10 -11.25
N ASP A 155 -31.86 4.06 -10.45
CA ASP A 155 -30.81 3.20 -9.92
C ASP A 155 -30.33 2.19 -10.98
N VAL A 156 -29.66 2.72 -12.00
CA VAL A 156 -29.06 1.97 -13.10
C VAL A 156 -27.70 2.58 -13.44
N GLY A 157 -26.73 1.71 -13.67
CA GLY A 157 -25.34 2.09 -13.90
C GLY A 157 -24.70 1.20 -14.96
N VAL A 158 -23.62 1.69 -15.54
CA VAL A 158 -22.79 0.98 -16.50
C VAL A 158 -21.35 1.01 -16.02
N LEU A 159 -20.68 -0.14 -16.03
CA LEU A 159 -19.23 -0.21 -15.93
C LEU A 159 -18.64 -0.40 -17.33
N LEU A 160 -17.66 0.44 -17.67
CA LEU A 160 -16.86 0.34 -18.88
C LEU A 160 -15.54 -0.34 -18.51
N LEU A 161 -15.30 -1.54 -19.00
CA LEU A 161 -14.16 -2.37 -18.64
C LEU A 161 -12.97 -2.07 -19.55
N LEU A 162 -11.81 -1.85 -18.95
CA LEU A 162 -10.54 -1.85 -19.66
C LEU A 162 -10.23 -3.28 -20.12
N ASN A 163 -10.00 -3.49 -21.42
CA ASN A 163 -9.67 -4.80 -21.99
C ASN A 163 -10.66 -5.93 -21.62
N GLY A 164 -11.95 -5.58 -21.50
CA GLY A 164 -13.00 -6.49 -21.04
C GLY A 164 -13.25 -7.71 -21.96
N PRO A 165 -13.90 -8.77 -21.44
CA PRO A 165 -14.20 -9.96 -22.22
C PRO A 165 -15.26 -9.67 -23.30
N GLU A 166 -15.19 -10.39 -24.43
CA GLU A 166 -16.13 -10.22 -25.55
C GLU A 166 -17.43 -11.03 -25.38
N THR A 167 -17.38 -12.19 -24.72
CA THR A 167 -18.51 -13.13 -24.59
C THR A 167 -18.35 -14.05 -23.37
N PRO A 168 -19.43 -14.70 -22.90
CA PRO A 168 -20.83 -14.57 -23.33
C PRO A 168 -21.49 -13.25 -22.88
N LEU A 169 -22.51 -12.81 -23.62
CA LEU A 169 -23.25 -11.56 -23.36
C LEU A 169 -24.69 -11.85 -22.96
N GLY A 170 -25.19 -11.12 -21.96
CA GLY A 170 -26.60 -11.11 -21.60
C GLY A 170 -27.43 -10.29 -22.59
N LEU A 171 -28.60 -10.80 -22.97
CA LEU A 171 -29.50 -10.11 -23.89
C LEU A 171 -30.41 -9.15 -23.11
N LEU A 172 -30.44 -7.86 -23.49
CA LEU A 172 -31.32 -6.87 -22.86
C LEU A 172 -32.77 -6.99 -23.36
N ALA A 173 -33.73 -6.72 -22.49
CA ALA A 173 -35.13 -6.54 -22.86
C ALA A 173 -35.36 -5.18 -23.54
N ASP A 174 -36.07 -5.20 -24.67
CA ASP A 174 -36.57 -3.99 -25.34
C ASP A 174 -37.77 -3.39 -24.58
N PRO A 175 -38.21 -2.14 -24.88
CA PRO A 175 -39.35 -1.52 -24.19
C PRO A 175 -40.66 -2.31 -24.33
N ASP A 176 -40.78 -3.14 -25.38
CA ASP A 176 -41.93 -4.00 -25.65
C ASP A 176 -41.83 -5.38 -24.98
N ASP A 177 -40.64 -5.79 -24.53
CA ASP A 177 -40.40 -7.03 -23.78
C ASP A 177 -40.76 -6.83 -22.29
N ASP A 178 -42.02 -6.46 -22.05
CA ASP A 178 -42.55 -6.18 -20.72
C ASP A 178 -43.19 -7.45 -20.11
N PRO A 179 -42.58 -8.07 -19.09
CA PRO A 179 -43.14 -9.26 -18.46
C PRO A 179 -44.51 -8.94 -17.84
N LYS A 180 -45.45 -9.88 -17.98
CA LYS A 180 -46.80 -9.73 -17.39
C LYS A 180 -46.81 -10.24 -15.96
N ASP A 181 -47.65 -9.64 -15.12
CA ASP A 181 -47.88 -10.09 -13.76
C ASP A 181 -48.24 -11.59 -13.72
N GLY A 182 -47.75 -12.28 -12.69
CA GLY A 182 -47.87 -13.72 -12.51
C GLY A 182 -46.95 -14.57 -13.38
N LYS A 183 -46.01 -13.98 -14.13
CA LYS A 183 -44.98 -14.72 -14.87
C LYS A 183 -43.78 -15.04 -13.98
N ASN A 184 -43.20 -16.22 -14.22
CA ASN A 184 -41.98 -16.65 -13.56
C ASN A 184 -40.75 -16.04 -14.26
N GLY A 185 -39.79 -15.59 -13.46
CA GLY A 185 -38.48 -15.14 -13.90
C GLY A 185 -37.36 -15.85 -13.15
N THR A 186 -36.13 -15.56 -13.55
CA THR A 186 -34.88 -16.06 -12.92
C THR A 186 -34.07 -14.88 -12.42
N VAL A 187 -33.62 -14.90 -11.16
CA VAL A 187 -32.65 -13.95 -10.62
C VAL A 187 -31.29 -14.64 -10.53
N VAL A 188 -30.22 -13.93 -10.90
CA VAL A 188 -28.86 -14.46 -10.87
C VAL A 188 -27.94 -13.49 -10.13
N GLY A 189 -27.07 -13.97 -9.23
CA GLY A 189 -26.10 -13.11 -8.55
C GLY A 189 -25.16 -13.81 -7.58
N PHE A 190 -24.22 -13.03 -7.03
CA PHE A 190 -23.18 -13.50 -6.11
C PHE A 190 -23.50 -13.09 -4.67
N THR A 191 -24.42 -13.79 -4.00
CA THR A 191 -24.76 -13.50 -2.60
C THR A 191 -23.68 -13.97 -1.63
N GLY A 192 -23.15 -13.08 -0.79
CA GLY A 192 -22.29 -13.47 0.34
C GLY A 192 -20.98 -14.22 0.02
N ALA A 193 -20.61 -14.35 -1.26
CA ALA A 193 -19.34 -14.81 -1.81
C ALA A 193 -18.71 -16.10 -1.22
N GLU A 194 -19.19 -17.27 -1.67
CA GLU A 194 -18.34 -18.47 -1.75
C GLU A 194 -18.56 -19.17 -3.11
N GLY A 195 -17.58 -19.10 -4.01
CA GLY A 195 -17.56 -19.82 -5.30
C GLY A 195 -17.13 -18.99 -6.51
N ASP A 196 -16.70 -19.68 -7.57
CA ASP A 196 -16.27 -19.08 -8.85
C ASP A 196 -17.45 -18.72 -9.79
N PHE A 197 -18.67 -19.09 -9.42
CA PHE A 197 -19.87 -19.01 -10.26
C PHE A 197 -21.02 -18.33 -9.52
N PRO A 198 -21.91 -17.63 -10.24
CA PRO A 198 -23.10 -17.03 -9.65
C PRO A 198 -24.09 -18.10 -9.19
N LEU A 199 -25.02 -17.70 -8.33
CA LEU A 199 -26.17 -18.51 -7.93
C LEU A 199 -27.41 -18.05 -8.70
N LYS A 200 -28.35 -18.97 -8.95
CA LYS A 200 -29.67 -18.62 -9.50
C LYS A 200 -30.82 -19.04 -8.60
N GLY A 201 -31.89 -18.24 -8.65
CA GLY A 201 -33.17 -18.49 -7.98
C GLY A 201 -34.36 -18.14 -8.88
N GLY A 202 -35.50 -18.78 -8.65
CA GLY A 202 -36.75 -18.46 -9.33
C GLY A 202 -37.51 -17.33 -8.63
N THR A 203 -38.22 -16.51 -9.40
CA THR A 203 -39.09 -15.44 -8.88
C THR A 203 -40.41 -15.35 -9.65
N VAL A 204 -41.39 -14.64 -9.09
CA VAL A 204 -42.69 -14.37 -9.71
C VAL A 204 -42.94 -12.86 -9.71
N LEU A 205 -43.22 -12.30 -10.88
CA LEU A 205 -43.58 -10.88 -10.99
C LEU A 205 -44.97 -10.66 -10.40
N THR A 206 -45.09 -9.83 -9.36
CA THR A 206 -46.37 -9.61 -8.67
C THR A 206 -47.00 -8.26 -8.95
N ASP A 207 -46.19 -7.26 -9.26
CA ASP A 207 -46.67 -5.92 -9.53
C ASP A 207 -45.68 -5.19 -10.45
N SER A 208 -46.21 -4.46 -11.43
CA SER A 208 -45.49 -3.55 -12.31
C SER A 208 -46.05 -2.12 -12.18
N PRO A 209 -45.95 -1.50 -10.98
CA PRO A 209 -46.79 -0.36 -10.58
C PRO A 209 -46.25 0.99 -11.03
N ALA A 210 -44.99 1.04 -11.49
CA ALA A 210 -44.31 2.27 -11.88
C ALA A 210 -43.68 2.08 -13.26
N ALA A 211 -43.64 3.15 -14.06
CA ALA A 211 -43.06 3.10 -15.40
C ALA A 211 -41.61 2.59 -15.42
N SER A 212 -40.85 2.73 -14.32
CA SER A 212 -39.42 2.43 -14.22
C SER A 212 -39.01 1.20 -13.40
N ASN A 213 -39.90 0.56 -12.64
CA ASN A 213 -39.51 -0.51 -11.70
C ASN A 213 -40.36 -1.78 -11.90
N LEU A 214 -39.82 -2.91 -11.45
CA LEU A 214 -40.49 -4.22 -11.35
C LEU A 214 -40.52 -4.63 -9.87
N ARG A 215 -41.60 -5.29 -9.42
CA ARG A 215 -41.73 -5.80 -8.05
C ARG A 215 -42.02 -7.30 -8.02
N TYR A 216 -41.33 -7.98 -7.13
CA TYR A 216 -41.49 -9.41 -6.90
C TYR A 216 -41.84 -9.65 -5.43
N ASP A 217 -42.87 -10.43 -5.18
CA ASP A 217 -43.25 -10.83 -3.82
C ASP A 217 -42.24 -11.82 -3.28
N ARG A 218 -41.54 -11.42 -2.22
CA ARG A 218 -40.48 -12.22 -1.61
C ARG A 218 -41.02 -13.48 -0.94
N SER A 219 -42.31 -13.53 -0.61
CA SER A 219 -42.95 -14.72 -0.02
C SER A 219 -43.20 -15.84 -1.04
N GLU A 220 -43.33 -15.51 -2.33
CA GLU A 220 -43.47 -16.45 -3.44
C GLU A 220 -42.12 -16.80 -4.10
N SER A 221 -41.06 -16.09 -3.71
CA SER A 221 -39.73 -16.16 -4.28
C SER A 221 -38.74 -16.72 -3.24
N PRO A 222 -38.70 -18.05 -3.01
CA PRO A 222 -37.97 -18.65 -1.89
C PRO A 222 -36.43 -18.49 -1.97
N VAL A 223 -35.88 -17.93 -3.06
CA VAL A 223 -34.45 -17.71 -3.26
C VAL A 223 -34.19 -16.41 -4.06
N ILE A 224 -34.51 -15.26 -3.47
CA ILE A 224 -33.74 -14.02 -3.72
C ILE A 224 -33.09 -13.73 -2.37
N LEU A 225 -31.94 -14.36 -2.10
CA LEU A 225 -30.62 -13.77 -2.24
C LEU A 225 -30.46 -12.53 -1.32
N GLN A 226 -29.49 -12.62 -0.40
CA GLN A 226 -29.16 -11.63 0.64
C GLN A 226 -28.11 -10.64 0.10
N ASP A 227 -27.55 -9.76 0.95
CA ASP A 227 -26.40 -8.89 0.65
C ASP A 227 -25.46 -9.47 -0.45
N GLY A 228 -25.36 -8.78 -1.59
CA GLY A 228 -24.45 -9.17 -2.70
C GLY A 228 -25.09 -9.27 -4.09
N ASP A 229 -26.41 -9.39 -4.17
CA ASP A 229 -27.19 -9.48 -5.41
C ASP A 229 -27.50 -8.12 -6.06
N SER A 230 -27.39 -7.02 -5.31
CA SER A 230 -27.44 -5.65 -5.82
C SER A 230 -26.76 -5.50 -7.17
N GLY A 231 -27.49 -5.02 -8.17
CA GLY A 231 -27.01 -4.88 -9.55
C GLY A 231 -27.07 -6.14 -10.43
N GLY A 232 -27.47 -7.27 -9.88
CA GLY A 232 -27.65 -8.53 -10.61
C GLY A 232 -28.87 -8.54 -11.53
N PRO A 233 -28.88 -9.37 -12.58
CA PRO A 233 -29.97 -9.42 -13.54
C PRO A 233 -31.17 -10.23 -13.04
N THR A 234 -32.35 -9.75 -13.41
CA THR A 234 -33.56 -10.56 -13.46
C THR A 234 -33.94 -10.83 -14.91
N LEU A 235 -34.21 -12.10 -15.19
CA LEU A 235 -34.35 -12.68 -16.52
C LEU A 235 -35.76 -13.22 -16.74
N PHE A 236 -36.33 -12.98 -17.92
CA PHE A 236 -37.60 -13.56 -18.37
C PHE A 236 -37.47 -14.14 -19.77
N SER A 237 -38.23 -15.19 -20.04
CA SER A 237 -38.32 -15.80 -21.37
C SER A 237 -39.33 -15.08 -22.26
N PHE A 238 -38.89 -14.64 -23.43
CA PHE A 238 -39.70 -14.09 -24.50
C PHE A 238 -39.49 -14.93 -25.76
N GLY A 239 -40.37 -15.91 -25.99
CA GLY A 239 -40.18 -16.91 -27.02
C GLY A 239 -39.06 -17.89 -26.65
N ASP A 240 -38.08 -18.05 -27.53
CA ASP A 240 -36.89 -18.90 -27.36
C ASP A 240 -35.70 -18.19 -26.69
N LYS A 241 -35.87 -16.91 -26.33
CA LYS A 241 -34.80 -16.08 -25.77
C LYS A 241 -35.10 -15.68 -24.34
N GLU A 242 -34.10 -15.81 -23.49
CA GLU A 242 -34.10 -15.22 -22.16
C GLU A 242 -33.47 -13.82 -22.22
N LYS A 243 -34.13 -12.84 -21.61
CA LYS A 243 -33.74 -11.43 -21.64
C LYS A 243 -33.69 -10.84 -20.24
N ILE A 244 -32.72 -9.97 -20.00
CA ILE A 244 -32.58 -9.16 -18.79
C ILE A 244 -33.63 -8.05 -18.81
N VAL A 245 -34.64 -8.18 -17.97
CA VAL A 245 -35.74 -7.20 -17.83
C VAL A 245 -35.49 -6.22 -16.69
N GLY A 246 -34.71 -6.63 -15.70
CA GLY A 246 -34.50 -5.91 -14.44
C GLY A 246 -33.07 -6.02 -13.93
N THR A 247 -32.68 -5.01 -13.16
CA THR A 247 -31.44 -4.98 -12.40
C THR A 247 -31.79 -4.78 -10.93
N HIS A 248 -31.34 -5.68 -10.06
CA HIS A 248 -31.71 -5.66 -8.65
C HIS A 248 -31.26 -4.36 -7.97
N SER A 249 -32.20 -3.68 -7.31
CA SER A 249 -31.98 -2.33 -6.76
C SER A 249 -32.07 -2.33 -5.23
N PHE A 250 -33.22 -2.65 -4.65
CA PHE A 250 -33.39 -2.67 -3.20
C PHE A 250 -34.57 -3.55 -2.78
N ILE A 251 -34.68 -3.76 -1.46
CA ILE A 251 -35.79 -4.46 -0.82
C ILE A 251 -36.74 -3.43 -0.20
N ASP A 252 -38.03 -3.45 -0.58
CA ASP A 252 -39.08 -2.69 0.10
C ASP A 252 -39.63 -3.48 1.29
N ARG A 253 -39.11 -3.15 2.48
CA ARG A 253 -39.52 -3.71 3.77
C ARG A 253 -40.72 -3.02 4.40
N ILE A 254 -41.21 -1.93 3.81
CA ILE A 254 -42.30 -1.13 4.38
C ILE A 254 -43.66 -1.78 4.10
N LYS A 255 -43.77 -2.54 3.01
CA LYS A 255 -44.99 -3.26 2.63
C LYS A 255 -44.99 -4.69 3.16
N THR A 256 -46.19 -5.20 3.38
CA THR A 256 -46.44 -6.62 3.68
C THR A 256 -47.34 -7.22 2.58
N PRO A 257 -46.89 -8.28 1.88
CA PRO A 257 -45.56 -8.91 1.98
C PRO A 257 -44.41 -7.97 1.56
N GLU A 258 -43.17 -8.29 1.97
CA GLU A 258 -41.97 -7.57 1.52
C GLU A 258 -41.78 -7.78 0.01
N TYR A 259 -41.26 -6.77 -0.70
CA TYR A 259 -41.02 -6.85 -2.13
C TYR A 259 -39.55 -6.64 -2.47
N ASP A 260 -39.05 -7.44 -3.42
CA ASP A 260 -37.81 -7.14 -4.13
C ASP A 260 -38.12 -6.19 -5.29
N VAL A 261 -37.27 -5.18 -5.47
CA VAL A 261 -37.48 -4.13 -6.46
C VAL A 261 -36.30 -4.09 -7.43
N ASP A 262 -36.60 -4.23 -8.71
CA ASP A 262 -35.62 -4.03 -9.78
C ASP A 262 -35.87 -2.72 -10.52
N THR A 263 -34.78 -2.13 -10.99
CA THR A 263 -34.82 -1.09 -12.02
C THR A 263 -35.06 -1.74 -13.38
N ARG A 264 -36.07 -1.27 -14.12
CA ARG A 264 -36.49 -1.84 -15.41
C ARG A 264 -35.56 -1.46 -16.56
N VAL A 265 -34.85 -2.43 -17.11
CA VAL A 265 -33.83 -2.25 -18.15
C VAL A 265 -34.37 -1.58 -19.42
N GLY A 266 -35.50 -2.06 -19.96
CA GLY A 266 -36.05 -1.58 -21.22
C GLY A 266 -36.36 -0.08 -21.26
N ARG A 267 -36.47 0.59 -20.11
CA ARG A 267 -36.71 2.05 -20.01
C ARG A 267 -35.44 2.89 -20.07
N PHE A 268 -34.29 2.28 -19.82
CA PHE A 268 -33.00 2.97 -19.74
C PHE A 268 -32.05 2.57 -20.86
N LEU A 269 -32.55 1.94 -21.92
CA LEU A 269 -31.73 1.49 -23.05
C LEU A 269 -30.94 2.61 -23.71
N ASP A 270 -31.44 3.85 -23.76
CA ASP A 270 -30.66 4.95 -24.32
C ASP A 270 -29.42 5.26 -23.47
N PHE A 271 -29.54 5.30 -22.14
CA PHE A 271 -28.41 5.43 -21.23
C PHE A 271 -27.48 4.21 -21.31
N ILE A 272 -28.03 3.00 -21.18
CA ILE A 272 -27.26 1.75 -21.24
C ILE A 272 -26.53 1.62 -22.59
N ASN A 273 -27.11 2.12 -23.68
CA ASN A 273 -26.47 2.11 -25.00
C ASN A 273 -25.55 3.31 -25.27
N GLY A 274 -25.30 4.17 -24.28
CA GLY A 274 -24.38 5.30 -24.42
C GLY A 274 -24.94 6.48 -25.20
N LYS A 275 -26.25 6.56 -25.44
CA LYS A 275 -26.91 7.73 -26.06
C LYS A 275 -27.17 8.85 -25.04
N GLY A 276 -26.74 8.66 -23.79
CA GLY A 276 -26.93 9.56 -22.67
C GLY A 276 -28.33 9.46 -22.06
N ALA A 277 -28.50 10.15 -20.94
CA ALA A 277 -29.78 10.31 -20.25
C ALA A 277 -30.00 11.77 -19.85
N ILE A 278 -31.27 12.11 -19.63
CA ILE A 278 -31.65 13.42 -19.11
C ILE A 278 -31.34 13.45 -17.60
N GLY A 279 -30.62 14.48 -17.16
CA GLY A 279 -30.32 14.72 -15.74
C GLY A 279 -31.54 15.16 -14.93
N ILE A 280 -31.36 15.34 -13.62
CA ILE A 280 -32.42 15.78 -12.69
C ILE A 280 -32.99 17.17 -13.07
N ASP A 281 -32.19 18.01 -13.75
CA ASP A 281 -32.59 19.36 -14.17
C ASP A 281 -33.33 19.42 -15.52
N GLU A 282 -33.59 18.27 -16.16
CA GLU A 282 -34.27 18.10 -17.45
C GLU A 282 -33.68 18.85 -18.66
N SER A 283 -32.59 19.60 -18.48
CA SER A 283 -32.05 20.54 -19.47
C SER A 283 -30.75 20.05 -20.13
N THR A 284 -30.02 19.14 -19.48
CA THR A 284 -28.73 18.64 -19.96
C THR A 284 -28.77 17.12 -20.12
N LYS A 285 -28.38 16.63 -21.31
CA LYS A 285 -28.04 15.21 -21.51
C LYS A 285 -26.66 14.96 -20.94
N ILE A 286 -26.55 13.99 -20.05
CA ILE A 286 -25.29 13.61 -19.38
C ILE A 286 -25.00 12.13 -19.72
N GLY A 287 -23.71 11.79 -19.84
CA GLY A 287 -23.27 10.40 -19.99
C GLY A 287 -23.46 9.83 -21.40
N VAL A 288 -23.32 10.65 -22.44
CA VAL A 288 -23.20 10.13 -23.82
C VAL A 288 -21.82 9.51 -23.99
N PHE A 289 -21.76 8.27 -24.49
CA PHE A 289 -20.50 7.55 -24.69
C PHE A 289 -19.98 7.87 -26.09
N THR A 290 -18.86 8.60 -26.16
CA THR A 290 -18.23 9.02 -27.41
C THR A 290 -16.93 8.23 -27.57
N GLN A 291 -16.87 7.37 -28.58
CA GLN A 291 -15.83 6.34 -28.72
C GLN A 291 -14.86 6.65 -29.87
N TRP A 292 -13.56 6.45 -29.66
CA TRP A 292 -12.55 6.58 -30.70
C TRP A 292 -12.70 5.50 -31.79
N LYS A 293 -12.54 5.87 -33.06
CA LYS A 293 -12.71 5.03 -34.26
C LYS A 293 -11.37 4.44 -34.69
N GLY A 294 -11.34 3.11 -34.80
CA GLY A 294 -10.33 2.39 -35.58
C GLY A 294 -8.93 2.40 -34.98
N LYS A 295 -7.95 1.90 -35.75
CA LYS A 295 -6.59 1.63 -35.29
C LYS A 295 -5.58 2.76 -35.56
N ASP A 296 -6.07 3.91 -36.03
CA ASP A 296 -5.24 5.04 -36.43
C ASP A 296 -5.19 6.10 -35.32
N GLY A 297 -4.00 6.69 -35.12
CA GLY A 297 -3.81 7.84 -34.24
C GLY A 297 -4.29 9.16 -34.86
N GLY A 298 -4.45 10.20 -34.04
CA GLY A 298 -5.00 11.47 -34.50
C GLY A 298 -5.08 12.59 -33.46
N ASP A 299 -5.56 13.74 -33.91
CA ASP A 299 -5.85 14.89 -33.03
C ASP A 299 -7.26 14.73 -32.43
N TRP A 300 -7.37 14.89 -31.10
CA TRP A 300 -8.61 14.83 -30.33
C TRP A 300 -9.74 15.67 -30.94
N SER A 301 -9.39 16.85 -31.47
CA SER A 301 -10.34 17.83 -32.02
C SER A 301 -10.88 17.44 -33.40
N THR A 302 -10.32 16.41 -34.05
CA THR A 302 -10.71 16.03 -35.41
C THR A 302 -11.82 14.99 -35.36
N GLY A 303 -13.03 15.40 -35.76
CA GLY A 303 -14.19 14.55 -35.55
C GLY A 303 -14.21 13.21 -36.31
N LYS A 304 -13.46 13.09 -37.41
CA LYS A 304 -13.39 11.84 -38.19
C LYS A 304 -13.01 10.61 -37.36
N PHE A 305 -12.38 10.81 -36.19
CA PHE A 305 -11.94 9.76 -35.29
C PHE A 305 -12.91 9.43 -34.16
N TRP A 306 -14.07 10.07 -34.03
CA TRP A 306 -15.02 9.68 -32.98
C TRP A 306 -16.34 9.16 -33.54
N THR A 307 -16.91 8.18 -32.86
CA THR A 307 -18.29 7.73 -33.02
C THR A 307 -19.08 8.26 -31.84
N ARG A 308 -20.06 9.13 -32.11
CA ARG A 308 -20.99 9.63 -31.11
C ARG A 308 -22.42 9.24 -31.47
N PRO A 309 -23.17 8.57 -30.58
CA PRO A 309 -24.55 8.18 -30.87
C PRO A 309 -25.52 9.34 -31.10
N ALA A 310 -25.20 10.54 -30.59
CA ALA A 310 -26.08 11.71 -30.57
C ALA A 310 -25.75 12.82 -31.59
N GLY A 311 -24.84 12.60 -32.54
CA GLY A 311 -24.48 13.59 -33.57
C GLY A 311 -22.99 13.93 -33.59
N ASN A 312 -22.63 15.19 -33.34
CA ASN A 312 -21.28 15.73 -33.53
C ASN A 312 -20.13 14.77 -33.20
N ASP A 313 -19.15 14.77 -34.08
CA ASP A 313 -18.08 13.79 -34.16
C ASP A 313 -16.92 14.06 -33.16
N VAL A 314 -17.08 14.82 -32.08
CA VAL A 314 -16.05 15.04 -31.02
C VAL A 314 -16.74 15.05 -29.64
N PRO A 315 -16.11 14.56 -28.55
CA PRO A 315 -16.72 14.60 -27.22
C PRO A 315 -17.16 16.02 -26.80
N GLU A 316 -18.39 16.13 -26.33
CA GLU A 316 -19.00 17.37 -25.81
C GLU A 316 -18.92 17.45 -24.27
N ASP A 317 -19.40 18.55 -23.69
CA ASP A 317 -19.47 18.67 -22.23
C ASP A 317 -20.40 17.58 -21.65
N ASN A 318 -19.97 16.92 -20.58
CA ASN A 318 -20.62 15.79 -19.91
C ASN A 318 -20.69 14.49 -20.72
N ASP A 319 -19.97 14.38 -21.83
CA ASP A 319 -19.74 13.09 -22.50
C ASP A 319 -18.73 12.25 -21.69
N VAL A 320 -18.84 10.93 -21.83
CA VAL A 320 -17.79 9.98 -21.42
C VAL A 320 -16.98 9.64 -22.66
N ALA A 321 -15.69 9.97 -22.66
CA ALA A 321 -14.79 9.68 -23.77
C ALA A 321 -14.19 8.27 -23.59
N ILE A 322 -14.27 7.44 -24.63
CA ILE A 322 -13.76 6.07 -24.63
C ILE A 322 -12.71 5.93 -25.74
N LEU A 323 -11.44 5.89 -25.37
CA LEU A 323 -10.31 5.69 -26.25
C LEU A 323 -9.77 4.27 -26.07
N ASP A 324 -10.62 3.31 -26.41
CA ASP A 324 -10.34 1.87 -26.39
C ASP A 324 -10.87 1.28 -27.71
N PRO A 325 -10.08 1.40 -28.80
CA PRO A 325 -10.57 1.13 -30.15
C PRO A 325 -10.65 -0.37 -30.51
N THR A 326 -10.08 -1.27 -29.70
CA THR A 326 -10.12 -2.72 -29.90
C THR A 326 -10.26 -3.49 -28.59
N THR A 327 -10.40 -4.81 -28.68
CA THR A 327 -10.38 -5.72 -27.54
C THR A 327 -8.94 -6.19 -27.31
N GLY A 328 -8.12 -5.32 -26.71
CA GLY A 328 -6.70 -5.57 -26.44
C GLY A 328 -5.89 -4.28 -26.31
N SER A 329 -4.66 -4.40 -25.82
CA SER A 329 -3.82 -3.23 -25.57
C SER A 329 -3.52 -2.43 -26.84
N ASP A 330 -3.99 -1.18 -26.86
CA ASP A 330 -3.95 -0.28 -28.01
C ASP A 330 -2.90 0.85 -27.85
N GLN A 331 -1.87 0.61 -27.04
CA GLN A 331 -0.81 1.58 -26.75
C GLN A 331 -0.01 2.07 -27.98
N ALA A 332 -0.12 1.39 -29.13
CA ALA A 332 0.47 1.82 -30.40
C ALA A 332 -0.27 3.01 -31.05
N ILE A 333 -1.53 3.24 -30.66
CA ILE A 333 -2.36 4.33 -31.19
C ILE A 333 -2.04 5.59 -30.39
N GLU A 334 -1.70 6.68 -31.08
CA GLU A 334 -1.39 7.96 -30.44
C GLU A 334 -2.47 9.01 -30.71
N VAL A 335 -3.05 9.54 -29.64
CA VAL A 335 -4.03 10.63 -29.67
C VAL A 335 -3.43 11.88 -29.05
N SER A 336 -3.50 13.02 -29.74
CA SER A 336 -2.95 14.28 -29.26
C SER A 336 -4.03 15.29 -28.87
N ILE A 337 -3.87 15.96 -27.73
CA ILE A 337 -4.68 17.10 -27.28
C ILE A 337 -3.82 18.36 -27.40
N GLY A 338 -4.17 19.24 -28.34
CA GLY A 338 -3.51 20.55 -28.56
C GLY A 338 -4.17 21.71 -27.83
N ASP A 339 -3.89 22.96 -28.23
CA ASP A 339 -4.26 24.22 -27.58
C ASP A 339 -5.77 24.37 -27.25
N GLY A 340 -6.64 23.70 -28.00
CA GLY A 340 -8.09 23.71 -27.77
C GLY A 340 -8.54 22.93 -26.53
N GLY A 341 -7.68 22.05 -26.00
CA GLY A 341 -8.00 21.15 -24.90
C GLY A 341 -9.17 20.21 -25.22
N THR A 342 -9.69 19.58 -24.18
CA THR A 342 -10.96 18.84 -24.23
C THR A 342 -12.11 19.70 -23.73
N LYS A 343 -13.33 19.25 -24.01
CA LYS A 343 -14.52 19.67 -23.25
C LYS A 343 -14.46 19.13 -21.82
N LYS A 344 -15.38 19.58 -20.97
CA LYS A 344 -15.52 19.10 -19.60
C LYS A 344 -16.17 17.72 -19.60
N LEU A 345 -15.37 16.67 -19.56
CA LEU A 345 -15.84 15.30 -19.68
C LEU A 345 -16.49 14.84 -18.37
N GLU A 346 -17.52 14.01 -18.50
CA GLU A 346 -18.11 13.28 -17.38
C GLU A 346 -17.18 12.16 -16.91
N GLY A 347 -16.53 11.48 -17.86
CA GLY A 347 -15.55 10.44 -17.57
C GLY A 347 -14.60 10.17 -18.75
N LEU A 348 -13.52 9.46 -18.48
CA LEU A 348 -12.52 9.08 -19.48
C LEU A 348 -12.07 7.63 -19.28
N LEU A 349 -12.21 6.80 -20.31
CA LEU A 349 -11.52 5.50 -20.39
C LEU A 349 -10.51 5.58 -21.53
N THR A 350 -9.25 5.23 -21.30
CA THR A 350 -8.22 5.23 -22.34
C THR A 350 -7.28 4.04 -22.20
N ASP A 351 -7.07 3.32 -23.30
CA ASP A 351 -6.01 2.29 -23.43
C ASP A 351 -4.98 2.63 -24.53
N VAL A 352 -5.08 3.84 -25.08
CA VAL A 352 -4.16 4.35 -26.11
C VAL A 352 -3.04 5.20 -25.49
N LYS A 353 -2.07 5.59 -26.31
CA LYS A 353 -1.14 6.65 -25.95
C LYS A 353 -1.82 8.01 -26.11
N LEU A 354 -2.01 8.74 -25.01
CA LEU A 354 -2.60 10.08 -25.00
C LEU A 354 -1.51 11.13 -24.72
N THR A 355 -1.33 12.10 -25.61
CA THR A 355 -0.32 13.17 -25.46
C THR A 355 -1.00 14.53 -25.32
N ILE A 356 -0.77 15.23 -24.21
CA ILE A 356 -1.32 16.56 -23.92
C ILE A 356 -0.20 17.59 -23.99
N ALA A 357 -0.24 18.45 -25.00
CA ALA A 357 0.82 19.42 -25.30
C ALA A 357 0.25 20.77 -25.74
N ASN A 358 1.13 21.74 -26.03
CA ASN A 358 0.81 23.05 -26.59
C ASN A 358 -0.22 23.86 -25.78
N LYS A 359 -0.11 23.84 -24.45
CA LYS A 359 -1.05 24.44 -23.48
C LYS A 359 -2.45 23.81 -23.51
N GLY A 360 -2.62 22.69 -24.20
CA GLY A 360 -3.83 21.88 -24.12
C GLY A 360 -4.12 21.44 -22.70
N THR A 361 -5.40 21.31 -22.39
CA THR A 361 -5.89 20.82 -21.10
C THR A 361 -6.84 19.65 -21.32
N LEU A 362 -6.54 18.51 -20.73
CA LEU A 362 -7.50 17.43 -20.52
C LEU A 362 -8.32 17.75 -19.27
N ALA A 363 -9.64 17.85 -19.40
CA ALA A 363 -10.56 18.19 -18.32
C ALA A 363 -11.60 17.09 -18.10
N VAL A 364 -11.40 16.26 -17.08
CA VAL A 364 -12.36 15.26 -16.61
C VAL A 364 -12.97 15.76 -15.31
N THR A 365 -14.16 16.35 -15.41
CA THR A 365 -14.79 17.07 -14.29
C THR A 365 -15.93 16.30 -13.64
N GLY A 366 -16.45 15.27 -14.32
CA GLY A 366 -17.55 14.48 -13.80
C GLY A 366 -17.14 13.45 -12.75
N PRO A 367 -18.09 13.04 -11.90
CA PRO A 367 -17.86 12.07 -10.83
C PRO A 367 -17.50 10.66 -11.30
N SER A 368 -17.69 10.34 -12.59
CA SER A 368 -17.25 9.06 -13.14
C SER A 368 -15.72 8.92 -13.12
N GLY A 369 -14.97 10.03 -13.14
CA GLY A 369 -13.51 10.02 -13.05
C GLY A 369 -12.83 9.50 -14.32
N ALA A 370 -11.61 8.99 -14.19
CA ALA A 370 -10.83 8.48 -15.31
C ALA A 370 -10.21 7.12 -15.02
N LEU A 371 -10.12 6.27 -16.05
CA LEU A 371 -9.40 5.00 -16.07
C LEU A 371 -8.39 5.02 -17.23
N ASN A 372 -7.11 4.93 -16.88
CA ASN A 372 -5.99 4.93 -17.83
C ASN A 372 -5.30 3.56 -17.84
N GLY A 373 -5.55 2.73 -18.86
CA GLY A 373 -4.77 1.53 -19.18
C GLY A 373 -3.60 1.78 -20.14
N GLY A 374 -3.63 2.92 -20.83
CA GLY A 374 -2.67 3.27 -21.86
C GLY A 374 -1.47 4.06 -21.35
N ALA A 375 -0.92 4.93 -22.20
CA ALA A 375 0.21 5.79 -21.87
C ALA A 375 -0.17 7.27 -21.99
N MET A 376 -0.38 7.95 -20.87
CA MET A 376 -0.71 9.36 -20.83
C MET A 376 0.54 10.21 -20.61
N ASN A 377 0.83 11.14 -21.53
CA ASN A 377 1.95 12.07 -21.45
C ASN A 377 1.42 13.50 -21.32
N VAL A 378 1.77 14.18 -20.24
CA VAL A 378 1.34 15.54 -19.92
C VAL A 378 2.55 16.47 -19.97
N GLY A 379 2.52 17.42 -20.91
CA GLY A 379 3.64 18.32 -21.18
C GLY A 379 4.76 17.65 -21.96
N ASP A 380 5.57 18.48 -22.62
CA ASP A 380 6.80 18.10 -23.33
C ASP A 380 7.80 19.30 -23.35
N LYS A 381 8.25 19.77 -24.53
CA LYS A 381 8.81 21.11 -24.74
C LYS A 381 7.81 22.24 -24.44
N THR A 382 6.52 21.93 -24.39
CA THR A 382 5.42 22.88 -24.18
C THR A 382 4.61 22.52 -22.94
N ALA A 383 3.93 23.52 -22.37
CA ALA A 383 3.05 23.29 -21.23
C ALA A 383 1.87 22.37 -21.63
N GLY A 384 1.34 21.62 -20.68
CA GLY A 384 0.14 20.80 -20.85
C GLY A 384 -0.47 20.53 -19.49
N ALA A 385 -1.80 20.37 -19.42
CA ALA A 385 -2.49 20.15 -18.15
C ALA A 385 -3.44 18.95 -18.20
N ALA A 386 -3.45 18.15 -17.14
CA ALA A 386 -4.43 17.08 -16.94
C ALA A 386 -5.17 17.30 -15.62
N ASN A 387 -6.46 17.60 -15.70
CA ASN A 387 -7.30 17.89 -14.56
C ASN A 387 -8.36 16.78 -14.40
N PHE A 388 -8.30 16.11 -13.25
CA PHE A 388 -9.25 15.08 -12.84
C PHE A 388 -9.92 15.56 -11.55
N ASP A 389 -11.13 16.12 -11.65
CA ASP A 389 -11.76 16.73 -10.48
C ASP A 389 -12.13 15.70 -9.40
N TYR A 390 -12.32 14.44 -9.78
CA TYR A 390 -12.59 13.32 -8.87
C TYR A 390 -11.40 12.36 -8.83
N SER A 391 -11.55 11.13 -9.33
CA SER A 391 -10.53 10.09 -9.23
C SER A 391 -9.87 9.79 -10.57
N LEU A 392 -8.61 9.35 -10.50
CA LEU A 392 -7.90 8.67 -11.58
C LEU A 392 -7.49 7.27 -11.12
N ASP A 393 -7.96 6.26 -11.83
CA ASP A 393 -7.47 4.89 -11.80
C ASP A 393 -6.39 4.72 -12.88
N ASN A 394 -5.13 4.69 -12.49
CA ASN A 394 -4.02 4.46 -13.39
C ASN A 394 -3.62 2.99 -13.36
N GLU A 395 -3.89 2.27 -14.45
CA GLU A 395 -3.46 0.89 -14.71
C GLU A 395 -2.34 0.80 -15.76
N GLY A 396 -2.07 1.91 -16.45
CA GLY A 396 -1.01 2.03 -17.45
C GLY A 396 0.12 2.95 -17.00
N THR A 397 0.60 3.81 -17.90
CA THR A 397 1.65 4.79 -17.63
C THR A 397 1.10 6.22 -17.62
N LEU A 398 1.47 7.02 -16.63
CA LEU A 398 1.26 8.46 -16.59
C LEU A 398 2.60 9.19 -16.45
N ASN A 399 2.99 9.94 -17.48
CA ASN A 399 4.19 10.77 -17.48
C ASN A 399 3.80 12.24 -17.40
N ILE A 400 4.25 12.95 -16.36
CA ILE A 400 4.16 14.40 -16.24
C ILE A 400 5.56 14.98 -16.49
N ASN A 401 5.79 15.48 -17.70
CA ASN A 401 7.09 15.99 -18.12
C ASN A 401 7.28 17.45 -17.70
N SER A 402 8.42 18.04 -18.06
CA SER A 402 8.72 19.45 -17.81
C SER A 402 7.59 20.35 -18.32
N LEU A 403 7.18 21.33 -17.52
CA LEU A 403 6.04 22.23 -17.81
C LEU A 403 4.65 21.57 -17.84
N GLY A 404 4.58 20.25 -17.66
CA GLY A 404 3.33 19.52 -17.44
C GLY A 404 2.80 19.75 -16.03
N THR A 405 1.47 19.87 -15.91
CA THR A 405 0.78 19.95 -14.62
C THR A 405 -0.35 18.95 -14.54
N ALA A 406 -0.51 18.27 -13.41
CA ALA A 406 -1.70 17.46 -13.14
C ALA A 406 -2.34 17.82 -11.81
N VAL A 407 -3.68 17.93 -11.77
CA VAL A 407 -4.45 18.19 -10.54
C VAL A 407 -5.54 17.13 -10.41
N LEU A 408 -5.59 16.47 -9.26
CA LEU A 408 -6.50 15.35 -8.98
C LEU A 408 -7.31 15.58 -7.70
N GLY A 409 -8.62 15.28 -7.74
CA GLY A 409 -9.50 15.27 -6.57
C GLY A 409 -10.01 16.63 -6.10
N ALA A 410 -10.04 17.65 -6.97
CA ALA A 410 -10.47 19.01 -6.63
C ALA A 410 -11.95 19.15 -6.21
N SER A 411 -12.83 18.27 -6.69
CA SER A 411 -14.27 18.26 -6.41
C SER A 411 -14.67 17.22 -5.36
N ILE A 412 -13.71 16.51 -4.76
CA ILE A 412 -13.96 15.59 -3.66
C ILE A 412 -14.22 16.40 -2.38
N GLY A 413 -15.31 16.09 -1.67
CA GLY A 413 -15.74 16.81 -0.48
C GLY A 413 -14.65 16.84 0.59
N LYS A 414 -14.51 17.96 1.31
CA LYS A 414 -13.48 18.16 2.34
C LYS A 414 -13.48 17.07 3.43
N ASP A 415 -14.66 16.53 3.75
CA ASP A 415 -14.87 15.53 4.79
C ASP A 415 -14.77 14.09 4.23
N ASP A 416 -14.61 13.94 2.91
CA ASP A 416 -14.46 12.65 2.25
C ASP A 416 -12.98 12.26 2.20
N VAL A 417 -12.68 11.04 2.65
CA VAL A 417 -11.33 10.43 2.65
C VAL A 417 -11.14 9.58 1.38
N MET A 418 -11.59 10.09 0.24
CA MET A 418 -11.52 9.39 -1.04
C MET A 418 -10.09 9.28 -1.55
N VAL A 419 -9.81 8.19 -2.26
CA VAL A 419 -8.59 8.06 -3.06
C VAL A 419 -8.79 8.82 -4.37
N ALA A 420 -8.09 9.95 -4.54
CA ALA A 420 -8.12 10.73 -5.77
C ALA A 420 -7.22 10.16 -6.86
N LEU A 421 -6.21 9.39 -6.47
CA LEU A 421 -5.28 8.74 -7.38
C LEU A 421 -5.00 7.33 -6.92
N PHE A 422 -5.24 6.37 -7.79
CA PHE A 422 -4.83 4.98 -7.60
C PHE A 422 -3.86 4.60 -8.70
N ASN A 423 -2.71 4.05 -8.31
CA ASN A 423 -1.72 3.53 -9.23
C ASN A 423 -1.67 2.02 -9.06
N GLY A 424 -2.36 1.31 -9.95
CA GLY A 424 -2.61 -0.12 -9.86
C GLY A 424 -1.38 -1.00 -10.04
N ARG A 425 -1.56 -2.30 -9.86
CA ARG A 425 -0.50 -3.31 -10.09
C ARG A 425 -0.39 -3.73 -11.55
N GLY A 426 -1.27 -3.23 -12.43
CA GLY A 426 -1.40 -3.70 -13.81
C GLY A 426 -1.91 -5.15 -13.87
N GLU A 427 -2.77 -5.45 -14.85
CA GLU A 427 -3.31 -6.81 -15.03
C GLU A 427 -2.23 -7.83 -15.45
N ASP A 428 -1.14 -7.37 -16.06
CA ASP A 428 -0.01 -8.19 -16.51
C ASP A 428 1.09 -8.41 -15.44
N GLY A 429 0.88 -7.85 -14.24
CA GLY A 429 1.81 -7.91 -13.12
C GLY A 429 3.02 -6.98 -13.25
N LYS A 430 3.11 -6.10 -14.26
CA LYS A 430 4.24 -5.17 -14.41
C LYS A 430 4.10 -3.87 -13.62
N GLY A 431 3.00 -3.65 -12.91
CA GLY A 431 2.74 -2.42 -12.16
C GLY A 431 2.36 -1.28 -13.10
N ALA A 432 1.33 -0.51 -12.72
CA ALA A 432 1.12 0.78 -13.34
C ALA A 432 2.27 1.74 -12.96
N VAL A 433 2.62 2.67 -13.83
CA VAL A 433 3.78 3.54 -13.66
C VAL A 433 3.36 5.01 -13.70
N ILE A 434 3.77 5.78 -12.71
CA ILE A 434 3.65 7.24 -12.71
C ILE A 434 5.06 7.82 -12.66
N VAL A 435 5.39 8.69 -13.62
CA VAL A 435 6.66 9.42 -13.65
C VAL A 435 6.38 10.92 -13.68
N VAL A 436 6.94 11.67 -12.75
CA VAL A 436 6.94 13.14 -12.78
C VAL A 436 8.38 13.60 -12.97
N ASP A 437 8.71 14.14 -14.13
CA ASP A 437 10.05 14.57 -14.53
C ASP A 437 10.06 16.08 -14.83
N GLY A 438 10.40 16.91 -13.86
CA GLY A 438 10.39 18.37 -13.98
C GLY A 438 9.01 19.04 -14.06
N GLY A 439 7.94 18.26 -14.09
CA GLY A 439 6.56 18.75 -13.98
C GLY A 439 6.10 18.95 -12.55
N ALA A 440 4.81 19.27 -12.40
CA ALA A 440 4.15 19.38 -11.10
C ALA A 440 2.87 18.53 -11.06
N MET A 441 2.63 17.88 -9.91
CA MET A 441 1.38 17.14 -9.68
C MET A 441 0.82 17.49 -8.30
N GLU A 442 -0.48 17.73 -8.23
CA GLU A 442 -1.19 17.97 -6.98
C GLU A 442 -2.34 16.98 -6.84
N VAL A 443 -2.26 16.09 -5.85
CA VAL A 443 -3.35 15.20 -5.46
C VAL A 443 -4.00 15.80 -4.22
N LYS A 444 -5.22 16.33 -4.36
CA LYS A 444 -5.90 17.05 -3.27
C LYS A 444 -6.24 16.14 -2.09
N LYS A 445 -6.41 14.85 -2.35
CA LYS A 445 -6.82 13.82 -1.39
C LYS A 445 -5.77 12.71 -1.27
N GLN A 446 -6.21 11.50 -0.94
CA GLN A 446 -5.35 10.34 -0.78
C GLN A 446 -4.84 9.81 -2.12
N PHE A 447 -3.60 9.32 -2.11
CA PHE A 447 -2.97 8.56 -3.18
C PHE A 447 -2.69 7.13 -2.68
N ASP A 448 -3.26 6.11 -3.34
CA ASP A 448 -2.89 4.70 -3.15
C ASP A 448 -1.96 4.23 -4.29
N ASN A 449 -0.70 3.97 -3.94
CA ASN A 449 0.32 3.51 -4.87
C ASN A 449 0.60 2.01 -4.68
N ARG A 450 0.21 1.20 -5.64
CA ARG A 450 0.54 -0.24 -5.70
C ARG A 450 1.49 -0.60 -6.84
N GLY A 451 1.67 0.30 -7.80
CA GLY A 451 2.63 0.20 -8.90
C GLY A 451 3.95 0.90 -8.60
N THR A 452 4.50 1.60 -9.59
CA THR A 452 5.76 2.35 -9.51
C THR A 452 5.49 3.84 -9.62
N PHE A 453 5.99 4.63 -8.67
CA PHE A 453 5.89 6.09 -8.68
C PHE A 453 7.27 6.74 -8.61
N VAL A 454 7.66 7.46 -9.66
CA VAL A 454 8.99 8.07 -9.79
C VAL A 454 8.86 9.58 -9.90
N LEU A 455 9.59 10.30 -9.05
CA LEU A 455 9.79 11.74 -9.17
C LEU A 455 11.24 11.99 -9.49
N LYS A 456 11.51 12.76 -10.54
CA LYS A 456 12.87 13.13 -10.90
C LYS A 456 12.96 14.54 -11.45
N GLY A 457 14.18 15.05 -11.44
CA GLY A 457 14.56 16.31 -12.08
C GLY A 457 13.68 17.49 -11.67
N ASN A 458 13.94 18.16 -10.54
CA ASN A 458 13.17 19.35 -10.10
C ASN A 458 11.63 19.17 -10.01
N ALA A 459 11.09 17.95 -10.17
CA ALA A 459 9.68 17.68 -10.01
C ALA A 459 9.20 18.07 -8.60
N SER A 460 7.96 18.54 -8.53
CA SER A 460 7.28 18.87 -7.27
C SER A 460 5.92 18.22 -7.23
N VAL A 461 5.72 17.31 -6.28
CA VAL A 461 4.42 16.66 -6.04
C VAL A 461 3.91 17.01 -4.65
N THR A 462 2.64 17.39 -4.56
CA THR A 462 1.93 17.59 -3.29
C THR A 462 0.75 16.63 -3.22
N VAL A 463 0.59 15.93 -2.09
CA VAL A 463 -0.51 14.98 -1.85
C VAL A 463 -1.22 15.34 -0.54
N GLY A 464 -2.55 15.25 -0.56
CA GLY A 464 -3.40 15.46 0.62
C GLY A 464 -3.64 16.94 0.98
N SER A 465 -3.40 17.88 0.06
CA SER A 465 -3.53 19.34 0.35
C SER A 465 -4.91 19.78 0.84
N SER A 466 -5.93 18.95 0.66
CA SER A 466 -7.32 19.18 1.09
C SER A 466 -7.83 18.12 2.07
N LEU A 467 -6.93 17.32 2.65
CA LEU A 467 -7.25 16.42 3.77
C LEU A 467 -7.22 17.19 5.10
N PRO A 468 -8.13 16.89 6.03
CA PRO A 468 -8.02 17.40 7.40
C PRO A 468 -6.80 16.78 8.08
N ALA A 469 -6.08 17.56 8.90
CA ALA A 469 -4.85 17.11 9.57
C ALA A 469 -5.06 15.90 10.51
N VAL A 470 -6.28 15.69 11.03
CA VAL A 470 -6.64 14.58 11.93
C VAL A 470 -8.05 14.11 11.59
N GLU A 471 -8.22 12.80 11.39
CA GLU A 471 -9.54 12.19 11.24
C GLU A 471 -10.12 11.92 12.63
N LYS A 472 -11.24 12.57 12.99
CA LYS A 472 -12.01 12.21 14.18
C LYS A 472 -12.95 11.05 13.86
N VAL A 473 -12.44 9.83 13.75
CA VAL A 473 -13.30 8.64 13.66
C VAL A 473 -13.42 8.01 15.04
N GLY A 474 -14.62 8.04 15.62
CA GLY A 474 -15.03 7.14 16.70
C GLY A 474 -13.98 6.87 17.81
N LYS A 475 -13.51 7.92 18.49
CA LYS A 475 -12.59 7.89 19.66
C LYS A 475 -11.13 7.48 19.42
N GLN A 476 -10.67 7.32 18.18
CA GLN A 476 -9.23 7.19 17.91
C GLN A 476 -8.81 8.19 16.83
N ASP A 477 -8.03 9.20 17.23
CA ASP A 477 -7.49 10.21 16.33
C ASP A 477 -6.34 9.58 15.52
N ALA A 478 -6.64 9.10 14.31
CA ALA A 478 -5.61 8.71 13.35
C ALA A 478 -5.44 9.82 12.30
N PRO A 479 -4.21 10.12 11.85
CA PRO A 479 -4.03 11.04 10.72
C PRO A 479 -4.69 10.43 9.47
N THR A 480 -5.44 11.24 8.73
CA THR A 480 -5.83 10.88 7.36
C THR A 480 -4.58 10.60 6.54
N LYS A 481 -4.63 9.65 5.61
CA LYS A 481 -3.44 9.19 4.88
C LYS A 481 -3.29 9.98 3.60
N SER A 482 -2.15 10.65 3.43
CA SER A 482 -1.85 11.33 2.16
C SER A 482 -1.39 10.29 1.14
N LEU A 483 -0.40 9.47 1.50
CA LEU A 483 0.13 8.41 0.63
C LEU A 483 0.10 7.06 1.32
N LEU A 484 -0.62 6.12 0.70
CA LEU A 484 -0.51 4.69 0.93
C LEU A 484 0.44 4.10 -0.11
N ASN A 485 1.57 3.56 0.31
CA ASN A 485 2.51 2.90 -0.59
C ASN A 485 2.57 1.40 -0.33
N GLN A 486 2.10 0.60 -1.27
CA GLN A 486 2.27 -0.85 -1.32
C GLN A 486 3.17 -1.29 -2.49
N GLY A 487 3.53 -0.36 -3.38
CA GLY A 487 4.40 -0.58 -4.53
C GLY A 487 5.81 -0.02 -4.31
N SER A 488 6.33 0.71 -5.31
CA SER A 488 7.61 1.42 -5.22
C SER A 488 7.43 2.92 -5.39
N VAL A 489 8.18 3.69 -4.60
CA VAL A 489 8.31 5.14 -4.71
C VAL A 489 9.79 5.48 -4.84
N GLU A 490 10.16 6.24 -5.88
CA GLU A 490 11.51 6.73 -6.09
C GLU A 490 11.51 8.26 -6.22
N VAL A 491 12.32 8.95 -5.42
CA VAL A 491 12.46 10.41 -5.44
C VAL A 491 13.92 10.77 -5.71
N VAL A 492 14.21 11.29 -6.91
CA VAL A 492 15.57 11.60 -7.37
C VAL A 492 15.72 13.09 -7.68
N ALA A 493 16.40 13.84 -6.81
CA ALA A 493 16.58 15.29 -6.98
C ALA A 493 15.25 16.04 -7.23
N ALA A 494 14.22 15.65 -6.49
CA ALA A 494 12.84 16.12 -6.58
C ALA A 494 12.23 16.22 -5.18
N THR A 495 11.05 16.84 -5.09
CA THR A 495 10.34 17.05 -3.82
C THR A 495 8.97 16.40 -3.83
N LEU A 496 8.69 15.56 -2.83
CA LEU A 496 7.38 15.03 -2.50
C LEU A 496 6.90 15.62 -1.16
N ASN A 497 5.79 16.35 -1.17
CA ASN A 497 5.16 16.92 0.02
C ASN A 497 3.86 16.18 0.32
N LEU A 498 3.78 15.57 1.50
CA LEU A 498 2.60 14.88 2.01
C LEU A 498 2.01 15.73 3.13
N ALA A 499 0.76 16.14 2.98
CA ALA A 499 0.13 17.07 3.93
C ALA A 499 -0.09 16.45 5.31
N THR A 500 -0.31 15.12 5.37
CA THR A 500 -0.74 14.44 6.60
C THR A 500 0.17 13.29 7.00
N SER A 501 0.19 12.17 6.29
CA SER A 501 1.01 11.01 6.66
C SER A 501 1.42 10.15 5.47
N LEU A 502 2.47 9.34 5.70
CA LEU A 502 2.95 8.29 4.81
C LEU A 502 2.77 6.94 5.50
N GLU A 503 2.05 6.02 4.86
CA GLU A 503 2.02 4.62 5.22
C GLU A 503 2.75 3.81 4.15
N ASN A 504 3.85 3.17 4.52
CA ASN A 504 4.70 2.43 3.61
C ASN A 504 4.68 0.93 3.92
N ALA A 505 4.04 0.12 3.10
CA ALA A 505 4.19 -1.34 3.07
C ALA A 505 5.10 -1.82 1.93
N GLY A 506 5.47 -0.93 1.00
CA GLY A 506 6.32 -1.21 -0.15
C GLY A 506 7.76 -0.74 0.01
N ILE A 507 8.35 -0.25 -1.08
CA ILE A 507 9.71 0.29 -1.13
C ILE A 507 9.64 1.80 -1.35
N VAL A 508 10.39 2.57 -0.57
CA VAL A 508 10.63 4.01 -0.80
C VAL A 508 12.13 4.23 -0.94
N GLN A 509 12.56 4.85 -2.03
CA GLN A 509 13.94 5.25 -2.29
C GLN A 509 14.02 6.76 -2.51
N ILE A 510 14.93 7.43 -1.80
CA ILE A 510 15.16 8.85 -1.92
C ILE A 510 16.63 9.05 -2.26
N SER A 511 16.95 9.83 -3.30
CA SER A 511 18.33 10.13 -3.66
C SER A 511 18.47 11.56 -4.19
N GLY A 512 19.63 12.18 -3.93
CA GLY A 512 20.02 13.41 -4.60
C GLY A 512 20.66 13.16 -5.96
N SER A 513 20.91 14.25 -6.69
CA SER A 513 21.64 14.21 -7.98
C SER A 513 23.17 14.13 -7.83
N GLY A 514 23.70 14.23 -6.61
CA GLY A 514 25.14 14.44 -6.34
C GLY A 514 25.69 15.81 -6.77
N LYS A 515 24.81 16.75 -7.16
CA LYS A 515 25.15 18.11 -7.62
C LYS A 515 24.44 19.21 -6.80
N GLY A 516 24.21 18.96 -5.51
CA GLY A 516 23.54 19.92 -4.62
C GLY A 516 22.04 20.09 -4.85
N LYS A 517 21.41 19.17 -5.62
CA LYS A 517 19.94 19.06 -5.68
C LYS A 517 19.52 17.80 -4.94
N PRO A 518 18.96 17.94 -3.73
CA PRO A 518 18.61 16.78 -2.94
C PRO A 518 17.28 16.17 -3.36
N GLY A 519 17.10 14.88 -3.11
CA GLY A 519 15.78 14.26 -3.06
C GLY A 519 15.16 14.55 -1.70
N THR A 520 13.88 14.96 -1.64
CA THR A 520 13.22 15.27 -0.37
C THR A 520 11.81 14.71 -0.32
N ILE A 521 11.50 13.97 0.73
CA ILE A 521 10.12 13.68 1.15
C ILE A 521 9.85 14.47 2.43
N SER A 522 8.80 15.29 2.43
CA SER A 522 8.29 15.95 3.64
C SER A 522 6.90 15.42 3.95
N SER A 523 6.68 14.95 5.19
CA SER A 523 5.44 14.33 5.64
C SER A 523 5.13 14.72 7.09
N GLY A 524 3.89 14.52 7.54
CA GLY A 524 3.63 14.33 8.97
C GLY A 524 4.11 12.93 9.41
N PRO A 525 3.35 12.18 10.23
CA PRO A 525 3.78 10.88 10.70
C PRO A 525 4.08 9.90 9.56
N VAL A 526 5.11 9.06 9.77
CA VAL A 526 5.46 7.95 8.87
C VAL A 526 5.27 6.63 9.60
N SER A 527 4.47 5.73 9.02
CA SER A 527 4.35 4.33 9.45
C SER A 527 4.99 3.42 8.40
N ASN A 528 6.08 2.74 8.77
CA ASN A 528 6.85 1.89 7.88
C ASN A 528 6.69 0.40 8.22
N GLN A 529 6.10 -0.34 7.29
CA GLN A 529 5.97 -1.80 7.28
C GLN A 529 6.85 -2.45 6.20
N GLY A 530 7.37 -1.67 5.25
CA GLY A 530 8.24 -2.10 4.18
C GLY A 530 9.68 -1.61 4.34
N VAL A 531 10.29 -1.15 3.24
CA VAL A 531 11.69 -0.70 3.21
C VAL A 531 11.78 0.76 2.80
N ILE A 532 12.52 1.56 3.56
CA ILE A 532 12.87 2.94 3.22
C ILE A 532 14.39 3.04 3.04
N ILE A 533 14.84 3.60 1.93
CA ILE A 533 16.26 3.86 1.64
C ILE A 533 16.44 5.35 1.39
N ILE A 534 17.26 5.99 2.21
CA ILE A 534 17.64 7.39 2.08
C ILE A 534 19.09 7.43 1.58
N GLY A 535 19.27 7.72 0.30
CA GLY A 535 20.55 7.77 -0.39
C GLY A 535 21.37 9.03 -0.08
N VAL A 536 22.44 9.22 -0.84
CA VAL A 536 23.31 10.41 -0.75
C VAL A 536 22.52 11.67 -1.12
N ASP A 537 22.75 12.78 -0.40
CA ASP A 537 22.06 14.06 -0.59
C ASP A 537 20.52 13.91 -0.60
N ALA A 538 19.99 13.14 0.35
CA ALA A 538 18.55 12.86 0.42
C ALA A 538 17.99 13.08 1.83
N PHE A 539 16.74 13.56 1.90
CA PHE A 539 16.09 13.93 3.16
C PHE A 539 14.70 13.32 3.27
N LEU A 540 14.44 12.58 4.35
CA LEU A 540 13.10 12.27 4.82
C LEU A 540 12.79 13.15 6.02
N LYS A 541 11.85 14.07 5.88
CA LYS A 541 11.43 15.00 6.95
C LYS A 541 10.04 14.63 7.41
N THR A 542 9.90 14.28 8.68
CA THR A 542 8.64 13.83 9.28
C THR A 542 8.27 14.72 10.46
N LYS A 543 6.97 14.80 10.76
CA LYS A 543 6.47 15.54 11.91
C LYS A 543 5.57 14.68 12.78
N SER A 544 5.83 14.63 14.08
CA SER A 544 4.87 14.08 15.04
C SER A 544 3.68 15.02 15.19
N ILE A 545 2.49 14.45 15.37
CA ILE A 545 1.26 15.18 15.71
C ILE A 545 0.77 14.67 17.06
N ALA A 546 -0.07 15.43 17.76
CA ALA A 546 -0.52 15.10 19.12
C ALA A 546 -0.94 13.61 19.29
N GLY A 547 -0.13 12.83 20.01
CA GLY A 547 -0.38 11.41 20.31
C GLY A 547 0.14 10.41 19.28
N VAL A 548 0.77 10.86 18.19
CA VAL A 548 1.29 10.02 17.10
C VAL A 548 2.77 10.30 16.88
N ILE A 549 3.58 9.23 16.94
CA ILE A 549 5.04 9.29 16.74
C ILE A 549 5.35 9.74 15.30
N GLY A 550 6.38 10.58 15.12
CA GLY A 550 6.69 11.16 13.81
C GLY A 550 7.29 10.14 12.82
N TYR A 551 8.04 9.15 13.31
CA TYR A 551 8.44 7.99 12.51
C TYR A 551 8.30 6.72 13.35
N GLN A 552 7.58 5.73 12.83
CA GLN A 552 7.46 4.41 13.43
C GLN A 552 7.65 3.33 12.37
N GLN A 553 8.31 2.23 12.70
CA GLN A 553 8.37 1.05 11.84
C GLN A 553 7.97 -0.24 12.57
N THR A 554 7.62 -1.29 11.82
CA THR A 554 7.26 -2.62 12.37
C THR A 554 8.45 -3.59 12.37
N ALA A 555 8.26 -4.77 12.97
CA ALA A 555 9.27 -5.83 13.08
C ALA A 555 9.88 -6.29 11.75
N LYS A 556 9.10 -6.24 10.66
CA LYS A 556 9.55 -6.70 9.32
C LYS A 556 10.10 -5.57 8.47
N ALA A 557 9.99 -4.33 8.95
CA ALA A 557 10.40 -3.17 8.21
C ALA A 557 11.91 -2.92 8.33
N GLY A 558 12.44 -2.17 7.36
CA GLY A 558 13.82 -1.74 7.34
C GLY A 558 13.98 -0.27 6.95
N ILE A 559 14.98 0.38 7.52
CA ILE A 559 15.47 1.69 7.05
C ILE A 559 16.98 1.65 6.80
N GLY A 560 17.41 2.06 5.61
CA GLY A 560 18.82 2.26 5.25
C GLY A 560 19.08 3.74 4.99
N ILE A 561 20.12 4.32 5.59
CA ILE A 561 20.48 5.73 5.40
C ILE A 561 21.95 5.81 4.96
N ALA A 562 22.19 6.14 3.70
CA ALA A 562 23.53 6.28 3.15
C ALA A 562 24.23 7.56 3.66
N LYS A 563 25.54 7.65 3.43
CA LYS A 563 26.34 8.83 3.79
C LYS A 563 25.80 10.08 3.09
N GLY A 564 25.53 11.13 3.87
CA GLY A 564 24.90 12.36 3.37
C GLY A 564 23.37 12.28 3.20
N GLY A 565 22.77 11.11 3.49
CA GLY A 565 21.34 10.95 3.68
C GLY A 565 20.92 11.23 5.12
N GLU A 566 19.70 11.71 5.31
CA GLU A 566 19.19 12.10 6.62
C GLU A 566 17.68 11.84 6.80
N LEU A 567 17.33 11.26 7.96
CA LEU A 567 15.97 11.28 8.51
C LEU A 567 15.88 12.37 9.57
N THR A 568 14.93 13.30 9.44
CA THR A 568 14.63 14.32 10.46
C THR A 568 13.20 14.17 10.96
N CYS A 569 13.03 14.06 12.28
CA CYS A 569 11.73 13.95 12.94
C CYS A 569 11.55 15.11 13.94
N THR A 570 10.53 15.94 13.75
CA THR A 570 10.23 17.07 14.66
C THR A 570 8.80 17.08 15.16
N ASP A 571 8.54 17.75 16.29
CA ASP A 571 7.18 18.04 16.75
C ASP A 571 6.56 19.25 16.02
N GLU A 572 5.32 19.58 16.33
CA GLU A 572 4.60 20.73 15.78
C GLU A 572 5.29 22.08 16.09
N LYS A 573 6.19 22.12 17.07
CA LYS A 573 6.97 23.30 17.47
C LYS A 573 8.38 23.29 16.87
N GLY A 574 8.71 22.30 16.04
CA GLY A 574 10.02 22.13 15.42
C GLY A 574 11.10 21.58 16.35
N LYS A 575 10.76 21.01 17.51
CA LYS A 575 11.73 20.31 18.38
C LYS A 575 11.92 18.88 17.92
N LEU A 576 13.06 18.26 18.21
CA LEU A 576 13.28 16.84 17.94
C LEU A 576 12.19 15.97 18.58
N ALA A 577 11.59 15.10 17.77
CA ALA A 577 10.54 14.17 18.18
C ALA A 577 11.00 12.71 18.10
N ASP A 578 10.14 11.82 18.60
CA ASP A 578 10.44 10.41 18.73
C ASP A 578 10.49 9.70 17.35
N VAL A 579 11.45 8.79 17.25
CA VAL A 579 11.67 7.85 16.14
C VAL A 579 11.66 6.44 16.75
N ASP A 580 10.58 5.69 16.51
CA ASP A 580 10.41 4.32 16.99
C ASP A 580 10.80 3.33 15.88
N LEU A 581 12.00 2.78 15.99
CA LEU A 581 12.50 1.75 15.06
C LEU A 581 11.97 0.35 15.40
N ASN A 582 11.26 0.21 16.52
CA ASN A 582 10.67 -1.03 17.03
C ASN A 582 11.67 -2.20 16.90
N THR A 583 11.20 -3.38 16.48
CA THR A 583 12.00 -4.59 16.25
C THR A 583 12.56 -4.71 14.82
N GLY A 584 12.39 -3.67 13.98
CA GLY A 584 12.88 -3.66 12.59
C GLY A 584 14.39 -3.46 12.46
N LYS A 585 14.91 -3.47 11.22
CA LYS A 585 16.34 -3.23 10.94
C LYS A 585 16.60 -1.75 10.64
N TRP A 586 17.72 -1.22 11.11
CA TRP A 586 18.26 0.06 10.64
C TRP A 586 19.75 -0.07 10.30
N SER A 587 20.20 0.62 9.23
CA SER A 587 21.57 0.49 8.71
C SER A 587 22.06 1.68 7.90
N GLY A 588 23.33 1.68 7.52
CA GLY A 588 23.96 2.67 6.64
C GLY A 588 24.95 3.59 7.36
N ASN A 589 25.29 4.72 6.76
CA ASN A 589 26.32 5.67 7.22
C ASN A 589 25.81 7.12 7.29
N GLY A 590 24.50 7.26 7.41
CA GLY A 590 23.81 8.53 7.38
C GLY A 590 23.50 9.08 8.76
N LYS A 591 22.48 9.93 8.80
CA LYS A 591 22.09 10.68 9.99
C LYS A 591 20.61 10.49 10.34
N ILE A 592 20.30 10.39 11.64
CA ILE A 592 18.95 10.57 12.17
C ILE A 592 18.95 11.78 13.10
N ASN A 593 18.07 12.76 12.84
CA ASN A 593 17.77 13.86 13.75
C ASN A 593 16.44 13.56 14.45
N GLY A 594 16.49 13.10 15.71
CA GLY A 594 15.32 12.66 16.45
C GLY A 594 15.70 11.84 17.68
N LYS A 595 14.72 11.60 18.57
CA LYS A 595 14.90 10.75 19.75
C LYS A 595 14.63 9.30 19.38
N VAL A 596 15.67 8.48 19.28
CA VAL A 596 15.60 7.13 18.72
C VAL A 596 15.36 6.09 19.81
N PHE A 597 14.36 5.24 19.59
CA PHE A 597 14.10 4.04 20.37
C PHE A 597 14.14 2.82 19.46
N THR A 598 14.83 1.76 19.87
CA THR A 598 14.92 0.53 19.09
C THR A 598 14.95 -0.71 19.97
N ALA A 599 14.13 -1.70 19.64
CA ALA A 599 14.22 -3.09 20.10
C ALA A 599 14.73 -4.03 18.98
N GLY A 600 15.14 -3.45 17.84
CA GLY A 600 15.50 -4.15 16.62
C GLY A 600 17.01 -4.23 16.42
N LYS A 601 17.40 -4.51 15.17
CA LYS A 601 18.81 -4.68 14.78
C LYS A 601 19.37 -3.41 14.18
N GLY A 602 20.33 -2.80 14.86
CA GLY A 602 21.17 -1.74 14.32
C GLY A 602 22.43 -2.32 13.69
N ALA A 603 22.69 -1.96 12.44
CA ALA A 603 23.90 -2.32 11.71
C ALA A 603 24.43 -1.06 10.98
N PRO A 604 25.13 -0.15 11.69
CA PRO A 604 25.86 0.95 11.07
C PRO A 604 26.76 0.42 9.95
N GLY A 605 27.01 1.23 8.92
CA GLY A 605 27.68 0.80 7.71
C GLY A 605 26.75 0.41 6.54
N ASP A 606 27.29 0.50 5.32
CA ASP A 606 27.25 -0.64 4.38
C ASP A 606 28.37 -1.65 4.73
N SER A 607 28.86 -1.52 5.96
CA SER A 607 29.73 -2.43 6.66
C SER A 607 31.16 -2.46 6.09
N PRO A 608 32.14 -1.71 6.65
CA PRO A 608 32.06 -0.81 7.82
C PRO A 608 31.63 0.67 7.56
N GLY A 609 31.18 1.41 8.59
CA GLY A 609 31.12 2.87 8.57
C GLY A 609 30.53 3.62 9.81
N LEU A 610 30.42 4.95 9.71
CA LEU A 610 29.96 5.84 10.80
C LEU A 610 28.51 6.26 10.60
N PHE A 611 27.67 6.00 11.60
CA PHE A 611 26.30 6.49 11.67
C PHE A 611 26.17 7.61 12.72
N THR A 612 25.37 8.63 12.47
CA THR A 612 25.15 9.73 13.41
C THR A 612 23.70 9.80 13.86
N ILE A 613 23.48 9.92 15.16
CA ILE A 613 22.19 10.24 15.76
C ILE A 613 22.33 11.58 16.46
N GLU A 614 21.54 12.55 16.00
CA GLU A 614 21.39 13.86 16.61
C GLU A 614 20.13 13.85 17.46
N GLY A 615 20.30 13.64 18.76
CA GLY A 615 19.24 13.34 19.72
C GLY A 615 19.65 12.23 20.68
N ASP A 616 18.70 11.75 21.47
CA ASP A 616 18.92 10.60 22.37
C ASP A 616 18.80 9.27 21.59
N LEU A 617 19.59 8.27 21.98
CA LEU A 617 19.47 6.88 21.50
C LEU A 617 19.21 5.94 22.67
N THR A 618 18.12 5.19 22.60
CA THR A 618 17.75 4.15 23.57
C THR A 618 17.66 2.79 22.90
N PHE A 619 18.57 1.89 23.29
CA PHE A 619 18.45 0.46 23.00
C PHE A 619 17.55 -0.19 24.07
N LEU A 620 16.42 -0.75 23.63
CA LEU A 620 15.47 -1.47 24.47
C LEU A 620 15.91 -2.94 24.67
N PRO A 621 15.38 -3.65 25.68
CA PRO A 621 15.61 -5.09 25.82
C PRO A 621 15.27 -5.85 24.54
N GLY A 622 16.13 -6.80 24.16
CA GLY A 622 16.01 -7.55 22.90
C GLY A 622 16.58 -6.87 21.65
N ALA A 623 17.03 -5.60 21.74
CA ALA A 623 17.78 -4.97 20.64
C ALA A 623 19.10 -5.70 20.36
N SER A 624 19.62 -5.56 19.14
CA SER A 624 20.98 -5.99 18.77
C SER A 624 21.71 -4.86 18.04
N LEU A 625 22.97 -4.64 18.41
CA LEU A 625 23.88 -3.74 17.71
C LEU A 625 25.00 -4.58 17.09
N GLU A 626 25.07 -4.62 15.77
CA GLU A 626 26.14 -5.24 15.01
C GLU A 626 27.24 -4.23 14.73
N ILE A 627 28.48 -4.61 15.03
CA ILE A 627 29.69 -3.83 14.76
C ILE A 627 30.70 -4.74 14.08
N GLU A 628 31.14 -4.32 12.90
CA GLU A 628 32.18 -4.99 12.14
C GLU A 628 33.52 -4.27 12.24
N ILE A 629 34.60 -5.04 12.28
CA ILE A 629 35.96 -4.53 12.44
C ILE A 629 36.86 -5.13 11.35
N GLY A 630 37.19 -4.33 10.34
CA GLY A 630 38.10 -4.67 9.24
C GLY A 630 39.44 -3.94 9.26
N GLY A 631 39.65 -2.98 10.17
CA GLY A 631 40.86 -2.18 10.29
C GLY A 631 40.80 -1.21 11.47
N ARG A 632 41.66 -0.17 11.50
CA ARG A 632 41.83 0.75 12.64
C ARG A 632 41.15 2.12 12.47
N GLY A 633 40.72 2.47 11.27
CA GLY A 633 40.04 3.73 10.98
C GLY A 633 38.59 3.71 11.44
N ARG A 634 38.23 4.55 12.42
CA ARG A 634 36.85 4.70 12.88
C ARG A 634 35.93 5.18 11.76
N GLY A 635 34.83 4.47 11.53
CA GLY A 635 33.86 4.87 10.51
C GLY A 635 34.33 4.68 9.07
N VAL A 636 35.48 4.05 8.89
CA VAL A 636 36.08 3.74 7.57
C VAL A 636 36.39 2.24 7.51
N ASP A 637 37.16 1.75 8.48
CA ASP A 637 37.55 0.35 8.56
C ASP A 637 36.77 -0.43 9.64
N TYR A 638 36.01 0.25 10.50
CA TYR A 638 35.15 -0.40 11.48
C TYR A 638 33.89 0.45 11.77
N ASP A 639 32.81 -0.23 12.18
CA ASP A 639 31.52 0.41 12.45
C ASP A 639 31.54 1.26 13.72
N ALA A 640 30.87 2.41 13.64
CA ALA A 640 30.72 3.28 14.79
C ALA A 640 29.41 4.08 14.75
N ILE A 641 28.96 4.51 15.93
CA ILE A 641 27.84 5.45 16.08
C ILE A 641 28.27 6.66 16.90
N ASP A 642 27.92 7.85 16.41
CA ASP A 642 28.00 9.11 17.14
C ASP A 642 26.61 9.52 17.62
N VAL A 643 26.39 9.55 18.94
CA VAL A 643 25.19 10.13 19.56
C VAL A 643 25.52 11.54 20.02
N ILE A 644 25.13 12.52 19.22
CA ILE A 644 25.46 13.93 19.41
C ILE A 644 24.21 14.74 19.71
N ASN A 645 24.40 15.99 20.12
CA ASN A 645 23.31 16.95 20.10
C ASN A 645 23.47 17.91 18.93
N GLY A 646 22.33 18.35 18.39
CA GLY A 646 22.28 19.33 17.34
C GLY A 646 22.67 20.69 17.84
N VAL A 647 23.62 21.32 17.16
CA VAL A 647 23.89 22.75 17.33
C VAL A 647 22.70 23.62 16.89
N GLU A 648 21.71 23.06 16.21
CA GLU A 648 20.55 23.80 15.71
C GLU A 648 19.45 24.06 16.76
N PHE A 649 19.45 23.41 17.94
CA PHE A 649 18.39 23.57 18.94
C PHE A 649 18.91 24.05 20.32
N PRO A 650 18.64 25.30 20.72
CA PRO A 650 19.15 25.85 21.98
C PRO A 650 18.45 25.24 23.20
N GLY A 651 19.22 24.62 24.11
CA GLY A 651 18.78 24.29 25.48
C GLY A 651 19.10 22.89 26.01
N GLU A 652 19.56 21.95 25.17
CA GLU A 652 19.97 20.61 25.60
C GLU A 652 21.48 20.45 25.39
N THR A 653 22.21 19.87 26.36
CA THR A 653 23.67 20.01 26.40
C THR A 653 24.45 18.85 25.80
N ASN A 654 23.81 17.72 25.47
CA ASN A 654 24.48 16.49 24.99
C ASN A 654 23.44 15.40 24.62
N GLY A 655 23.64 14.65 23.54
CA GLY A 655 22.78 13.48 23.20
C GLY A 655 23.10 12.31 24.13
N ASN A 656 22.07 11.72 24.74
CA ASN A 656 22.25 10.64 25.71
C ASN A 656 22.08 9.26 25.05
N LEU A 657 22.90 8.33 25.50
CA LEU A 657 22.86 6.92 25.12
C LEU A 657 22.35 6.09 26.31
N SER A 658 21.29 5.33 26.09
CA SER A 658 20.80 4.31 27.02
C SER A 658 21.02 2.94 26.41
N LEU A 659 21.91 2.16 27.02
CA LEU A 659 22.24 0.80 26.60
C LEU A 659 21.24 -0.23 27.12
N GLY A 660 20.91 -1.16 26.24
CA GLY A 660 20.10 -2.35 26.47
C GLY A 660 20.35 -3.33 25.31
N GLY A 661 19.75 -4.52 25.36
CA GLY A 661 19.93 -5.52 24.31
C GLY A 661 21.37 -6.04 24.23
N ARG A 662 21.81 -6.51 23.06
CA ARG A 662 23.07 -7.22 22.86
C ARG A 662 24.02 -6.50 21.91
N LEU A 663 25.32 -6.60 22.18
CA LEU A 663 26.40 -6.19 21.27
C LEU A 663 26.90 -7.42 20.49
N GLU A 664 26.97 -7.32 19.16
CA GLU A 664 27.44 -8.36 18.24
C GLU A 664 28.67 -7.86 17.49
N LEU A 665 29.79 -8.57 17.59
CA LEU A 665 31.06 -8.17 16.98
C LEU A 665 31.49 -9.17 15.90
N THR A 666 31.86 -8.69 14.72
CA THR A 666 32.39 -9.53 13.62
C THR A 666 33.69 -8.95 13.10
N LEU A 667 34.68 -9.79 12.80
CA LEU A 667 35.94 -9.38 12.17
C LEU A 667 35.86 -9.61 10.67
N LEU A 668 36.21 -8.59 9.89
CA LEU A 668 36.19 -8.66 8.43
C LEU A 668 37.57 -8.97 7.86
N ASN A 669 37.59 -9.53 6.65
CA ASN A 669 38.79 -9.60 5.80
C ASN A 669 40.03 -10.22 6.47
N GLY A 670 39.83 -11.13 7.44
CA GLY A 670 40.91 -11.75 8.20
C GLY A 670 41.64 -10.81 9.17
N PHE A 671 41.06 -9.65 9.49
CA PHE A 671 41.71 -8.61 10.30
C PHE A 671 42.12 -9.08 11.70
N GLY A 672 41.48 -10.11 12.26
CA GLY A 672 41.81 -10.66 13.58
C GLY A 672 43.28 -11.02 13.79
N GLY A 673 44.00 -11.46 12.76
CA GLY A 673 45.44 -11.74 12.86
C GLY A 673 46.33 -10.49 12.94
N ALA A 674 45.78 -9.33 12.59
CA ALA A 674 46.47 -8.03 12.58
C ALA A 674 46.14 -7.16 13.80
N ILE A 675 45.23 -7.60 14.68
CA ILE A 675 44.85 -6.87 15.89
C ILE A 675 45.84 -7.20 17.01
N ASN A 676 46.45 -6.15 17.57
CA ASN A 676 47.30 -6.24 18.75
C ASN A 676 46.46 -6.03 20.01
N SER A 677 46.87 -6.58 21.16
CA SER A 677 46.17 -6.36 22.43
C SER A 677 46.10 -4.87 22.85
N GLY A 678 47.01 -4.04 22.35
CA GLY A 678 47.00 -2.58 22.57
C GLY A 678 46.09 -1.78 21.61
N ASP A 679 45.53 -2.41 20.58
CA ASP A 679 44.59 -1.76 19.68
C ASP A 679 43.27 -1.48 20.42
N ARG A 680 42.64 -0.36 20.05
CA ARG A 680 41.40 0.13 20.66
C ARG A 680 40.42 0.55 19.57
N PHE A 681 39.15 0.22 19.76
CA PHE A 681 38.08 0.55 18.82
C PHE A 681 36.96 1.24 19.58
N ARG A 682 36.83 2.56 19.36
CA ARG A 682 35.73 3.34 19.93
C ARG A 682 34.51 3.23 19.04
N ILE A 683 33.54 2.43 19.47
CA ILE A 683 32.39 2.02 18.66
C ILE A 683 31.15 2.88 18.93
N LEU A 684 31.02 3.47 20.12
CA LEU A 684 29.96 4.44 20.45
C LEU A 684 30.57 5.65 21.15
N THR A 685 30.06 6.84 20.82
CA THR A 685 30.31 8.07 21.60
C THR A 685 28.98 8.73 21.96
N SER A 686 28.87 9.26 23.18
CA SER A 686 27.72 10.07 23.57
C SER A 686 28.11 11.18 24.55
N GLY A 687 27.17 12.10 24.79
CA GLY A 687 27.34 13.12 25.80
C GLY A 687 26.90 12.69 27.21
N GLY A 688 26.23 11.54 27.32
CA GLY A 688 25.86 10.87 28.56
C GLY A 688 25.55 9.39 28.29
N LEU A 689 25.94 8.48 29.18
CA LEU A 689 25.71 7.03 29.03
C LEU A 689 25.04 6.45 30.27
N THR A 690 23.99 5.64 30.05
CA THR A 690 23.31 4.85 31.08
C THR A 690 23.00 3.43 30.58
N GLY A 691 22.64 2.51 31.47
CA GLY A 691 22.31 1.12 31.09
C GLY A 691 23.53 0.21 30.87
N PHE A 692 23.27 -1.00 30.37
CA PHE A 692 24.30 -2.01 30.07
C PHE A 692 23.85 -2.93 28.93
N PHE A 693 24.81 -3.53 28.21
CA PHE A 693 24.51 -4.63 27.30
C PHE A 693 24.21 -5.91 28.09
N GLU A 694 23.24 -6.69 27.65
CA GLU A 694 22.82 -7.96 28.26
C GLU A 694 23.94 -9.02 28.22
N ASN A 695 24.85 -8.95 27.25
CA ASN A 695 25.89 -9.93 27.01
C ASN A 695 27.32 -9.44 27.28
N ALA A 696 27.49 -8.22 27.80
CA ALA A 696 28.78 -7.67 28.18
C ALA A 696 28.59 -6.51 29.18
N LEU A 697 28.79 -6.76 30.47
CA LEU A 697 28.86 -5.69 31.48
C LEU A 697 30.16 -4.87 31.32
N PRO A 698 30.26 -3.67 31.93
CA PRO A 698 31.48 -2.88 31.90
C PRO A 698 32.71 -3.68 32.34
N GLY A 699 33.72 -3.74 31.47
CA GLY A 699 34.97 -4.45 31.69
C GLY A 699 34.93 -5.96 31.40
N GLU A 700 33.78 -6.51 30.99
CA GLU A 700 33.67 -7.93 30.62
C GLU A 700 34.21 -8.22 29.21
N ARG A 701 34.58 -9.49 29.00
CA ARG A 701 35.11 -9.97 27.72
C ARG A 701 33.98 -10.56 26.85
N LEU A 702 33.76 -9.96 25.69
CA LEU A 702 32.79 -10.38 24.68
C LEU A 702 33.49 -11.13 23.54
N LYS A 703 32.98 -12.31 23.18
CA LYS A 703 33.45 -13.07 22.01
C LYS A 703 32.86 -12.49 20.72
N THR A 704 33.64 -12.51 19.65
CA THR A 704 33.14 -12.21 18.31
C THR A 704 32.20 -13.32 17.83
N VAL A 705 31.19 -12.97 17.04
CA VAL A 705 30.17 -13.88 16.52
C VAL A 705 30.78 -14.92 15.57
N ASP A 706 31.81 -14.52 14.83
CA ASP A 706 32.61 -15.40 13.96
C ASP A 706 33.55 -16.36 14.71
N GLY A 707 33.66 -16.24 16.03
CA GLY A 707 34.52 -17.07 16.88
C GLY A 707 36.02 -16.84 16.71
N LEU A 708 36.44 -15.81 15.97
CA LEU A 708 37.85 -15.51 15.70
C LEU A 708 38.57 -14.84 16.87
N GLY A 709 37.85 -14.25 17.82
CA GLY A 709 38.46 -13.68 19.01
C GLY A 709 37.48 -13.11 20.01
N SER A 710 37.98 -12.22 20.86
CA SER A 710 37.22 -11.56 21.89
C SER A 710 37.85 -10.23 22.28
N PHE A 711 37.03 -9.29 22.74
CA PHE A 711 37.45 -7.98 23.25
C PHE A 711 36.95 -7.80 24.68
N VAL A 712 37.67 -7.04 25.48
CA VAL A 712 37.09 -6.42 26.67
C VAL A 712 36.27 -5.20 26.23
N VAL A 713 35.03 -5.11 26.70
CA VAL A 713 34.11 -4.01 26.42
C VAL A 713 34.13 -3.03 27.60
N ASP A 714 34.60 -1.80 27.39
CA ASP A 714 34.84 -0.82 28.45
C ASP A 714 33.95 0.41 28.28
N TYR A 715 33.20 0.77 29.32
CA TYR A 715 32.27 1.91 29.33
C TYR A 715 31.76 2.22 30.75
N GLY A 716 31.11 3.38 30.94
CA GLY A 716 30.54 3.79 32.23
C GLY A 716 31.54 4.47 33.17
N ILE A 717 31.11 4.74 34.41
CA ILE A 717 31.87 5.55 35.39
C ILE A 717 33.23 4.95 35.78
N ASP A 718 33.33 3.63 35.73
CA ASP A 718 34.55 2.89 36.06
C ASP A 718 35.42 2.61 34.81
N SER A 719 35.02 3.13 33.64
CA SER A 719 35.80 3.00 32.41
C SER A 719 37.18 3.61 32.58
N LEU A 720 38.20 2.93 32.03
CA LEU A 720 39.55 3.49 31.94
C LEU A 720 39.65 4.63 30.91
N PHE A 721 38.58 4.86 30.15
CA PHE A 721 38.49 5.84 29.07
C PHE A 721 37.39 6.86 29.33
N ALA A 722 36.89 7.52 28.28
CA ALA A 722 35.78 8.45 28.43
C ALA A 722 34.54 7.71 28.96
N PRO A 723 33.93 8.16 30.08
CA PRO A 723 32.88 7.41 30.76
C PRO A 723 31.58 7.29 29.95
N ASN A 724 31.44 8.10 28.89
CA ASN A 724 30.28 8.10 27.99
C ASN A 724 30.55 7.39 26.65
N ASP A 725 31.75 6.85 26.43
CA ASP A 725 32.10 6.12 25.22
C ASP A 725 32.02 4.61 25.48
N VAL A 726 31.76 3.82 24.43
CA VAL A 726 31.95 2.37 24.44
C VAL A 726 33.19 2.04 23.61
N GLU A 727 34.21 1.50 24.27
CA GLU A 727 35.48 1.12 23.66
C GLU A 727 35.73 -0.39 23.77
N LEU A 728 36.20 -0.98 22.67
CA LEU A 728 36.72 -2.35 22.62
C LEU A 728 38.23 -2.31 22.79
N ARG A 729 38.78 -3.15 23.67
CA ARG A 729 40.23 -3.24 23.92
C ARG A 729 40.67 -4.68 24.22
N ASP A 730 41.98 -4.86 24.37
CA ASP A 730 42.60 -6.10 24.85
C ASP A 730 42.10 -7.32 24.03
N PHE A 731 42.23 -7.20 22.71
CA PHE A 731 41.86 -8.28 21.80
C PHE A 731 42.63 -9.55 22.16
N LEU A 732 41.90 -10.64 22.39
CA LEU A 732 42.46 -11.97 22.46
C LEU A 732 41.96 -12.76 21.28
N PRO A 733 42.85 -13.20 20.36
CA PRO A 733 42.46 -14.14 19.34
C PRO A 733 41.95 -15.41 20.04
N SER A 734 40.89 -15.99 19.48
CA SER A 734 40.44 -17.30 19.94
C SER A 734 41.63 -18.24 19.72
N PRO A 735 41.98 -19.11 20.69
CA PRO A 735 42.96 -20.14 20.41
C PRO A 735 42.53 -20.83 19.11
N PRO A 736 43.46 -21.08 18.16
CA PRO A 736 43.08 -21.75 16.93
C PRO A 736 42.24 -22.94 17.34
N SER A 737 40.99 -23.00 16.86
CA SER A 737 40.25 -24.24 16.95
C SER A 737 41.21 -25.32 16.46
N GLY A 738 41.34 -26.42 17.23
CA GLY A 738 42.17 -27.53 16.79
C GLY A 738 41.87 -27.87 15.32
N PRO A 739 42.79 -28.50 14.60
CA PRO A 739 42.78 -28.58 13.14
C PRO A 739 41.36 -28.82 12.59
N GLN A 740 40.80 -27.83 11.90
CA GLN A 740 39.51 -28.00 11.24
C GLN A 740 39.70 -28.95 10.06
N MET A 741 39.05 -30.12 10.15
CA MET A 741 38.98 -31.08 9.07
C MET A 741 37.72 -30.77 8.24
N THR A 742 37.90 -30.45 6.97
CA THR A 742 36.79 -30.27 6.04
C THR A 742 36.60 -31.55 5.23
N ILE A 743 35.36 -32.00 5.08
CA ILE A 743 34.99 -33.12 4.21
C ILE A 743 34.10 -32.58 3.09
N SER A 744 34.52 -32.74 1.84
CA SER A 744 33.79 -32.27 0.66
C SER A 744 33.56 -33.41 -0.32
N VAL A 745 32.37 -33.51 -0.91
CA VAL A 745 32.13 -34.43 -2.05
C VAL A 745 32.60 -33.73 -3.31
N ILE A 746 33.64 -34.26 -3.96
CA ILE A 746 34.27 -33.63 -5.13
C ILE A 746 33.75 -34.19 -6.46
N SER A 747 33.22 -35.42 -6.44
CA SER A 747 32.51 -36.02 -7.56
C SER A 747 31.65 -37.19 -7.06
N PRO A 748 30.69 -37.72 -7.86
CA PRO A 748 29.92 -38.89 -7.47
C PRO A 748 30.83 -40.06 -7.10
N GLY A 749 30.74 -40.52 -5.85
CA GLY A 749 31.60 -41.59 -5.33
C GLY A 749 33.01 -41.15 -4.94
N GLN A 750 33.31 -39.85 -4.85
CA GLN A 750 34.58 -39.36 -4.30
C GLN A 750 34.38 -38.26 -3.25
N VAL A 751 35.10 -38.39 -2.14
CA VAL A 751 35.22 -37.36 -1.11
C VAL A 751 36.66 -36.91 -0.96
N GLU A 752 36.82 -35.63 -0.67
CA GLU A 752 38.07 -35.01 -0.28
C GLU A 752 38.01 -34.62 1.19
N ILE A 753 39.02 -35.02 1.96
CA ILE A 753 39.24 -34.60 3.33
C ILE A 753 40.44 -33.66 3.32
N SER A 754 40.32 -32.45 3.84
CA SER A 754 41.42 -31.47 3.90
C SER A 754 41.58 -30.86 5.30
N TRP A 755 42.82 -30.45 5.63
CA TRP A 755 43.19 -29.76 6.87
C TRP A 755 44.41 -28.85 6.68
N SER A 756 44.57 -27.80 7.48
CA SER A 756 45.67 -26.83 7.29
C SER A 756 47.06 -27.39 7.66
N ALA A 757 48.13 -27.02 6.95
CA ALA A 757 49.51 -27.48 7.21
C ALA A 757 50.27 -26.69 8.28
N ARG A 758 49.67 -25.71 8.96
CA ARG A 758 50.29 -25.02 10.11
C ARG A 758 50.48 -25.90 11.36
N PHE A 759 50.20 -27.20 11.25
CA PHE A 759 50.32 -28.22 12.29
C PHE A 759 51.28 -29.35 11.83
N GLU A 760 52.57 -29.04 11.66
CA GLU A 760 53.62 -30.06 11.42
C GLU A 760 53.56 -31.14 12.51
N GLY A 761 53.56 -32.41 12.10
CA GLY A 761 53.58 -33.58 13.00
C GLY A 761 52.25 -34.31 13.17
N PHE A 762 51.13 -33.77 12.68
CA PHE A 762 49.85 -34.50 12.66
C PHE A 762 49.81 -35.55 11.52
N GLN A 763 49.38 -36.76 11.86
CA GLN A 763 49.27 -37.90 10.94
C GLN A 763 47.81 -38.30 10.78
N LEU A 764 47.34 -38.43 9.54
CA LEU A 764 46.03 -39.03 9.29
C LEU A 764 46.16 -40.54 9.37
N MET A 765 45.38 -41.14 10.27
CA MET A 765 45.25 -42.57 10.40
C MET A 765 43.90 -43.04 9.88
N GLU A 766 43.85 -44.26 9.34
CA GLU A 766 42.66 -44.92 8.86
C GLU A 766 42.48 -46.31 9.48
N ALA A 767 41.23 -46.73 9.63
CA ALA A 767 40.83 -48.05 10.11
C ALA A 767 39.54 -48.52 9.42
N ALA A 768 39.38 -49.85 9.29
CA ALA A 768 38.16 -50.42 8.70
C ALA A 768 36.96 -50.38 9.68
N THR A 769 37.23 -50.51 10.98
CA THR A 769 36.28 -50.27 12.07
C THR A 769 36.92 -49.42 13.18
N VAL A 770 36.13 -48.79 14.05
CA VAL A 770 36.64 -47.98 15.18
C VAL A 770 37.53 -48.80 16.14
N SER A 771 37.33 -50.12 16.19
CA SER A 771 38.05 -51.05 17.07
C SER A 771 39.29 -51.68 16.42
N ASP A 772 39.51 -51.49 15.11
CA ASP A 772 40.68 -52.03 14.43
C ASP A 772 41.95 -51.21 14.74
N PRO A 773 43.15 -51.80 14.59
CA PRO A 773 44.39 -51.06 14.67
C PRO A 773 44.41 -49.92 13.64
N TRP A 774 44.66 -48.70 14.11
CA TRP A 774 44.82 -47.53 13.26
C TRP A 774 46.14 -47.61 12.50
N ALA A 775 46.11 -47.37 11.19
CA ALA A 775 47.29 -47.34 10.33
C ALA A 775 47.43 -45.97 9.65
N LEU A 776 48.65 -45.56 9.32
CA LEU A 776 48.92 -44.35 8.54
C LEU A 776 48.19 -44.41 7.19
N SER A 777 47.41 -43.38 6.85
CA SER A 777 46.73 -43.31 5.56
C SER A 777 47.74 -43.03 4.45
N PRO A 778 47.83 -43.89 3.41
CA PRO A 778 48.82 -43.76 2.35
C PRO A 778 48.48 -42.68 1.31
N HIS A 779 47.36 -41.96 1.47
CA HIS A 779 46.75 -41.12 0.46
C HIS A 779 46.91 -39.60 0.69
N VAL A 780 47.87 -39.20 1.54
CA VAL A 780 48.07 -37.79 1.92
C VAL A 780 48.95 -37.06 0.91
N ALA A 781 48.44 -35.95 0.36
CA ALA A 781 49.19 -35.03 -0.49
C ALA A 781 49.24 -33.63 0.13
N ALA A 782 50.41 -32.99 0.10
CA ALA A 782 50.56 -31.58 0.42
C ALA A 782 50.03 -30.73 -0.75
N LEU A 783 49.28 -29.68 -0.43
CA LEU A 783 48.80 -28.69 -1.38
C LEU A 783 49.74 -27.47 -1.41
N SER A 784 49.72 -26.76 -2.53
CA SER A 784 50.55 -25.56 -2.76
C SER A 784 50.21 -24.39 -1.85
N ASP A 785 49.02 -24.41 -1.24
CA ASP A 785 48.54 -23.40 -0.29
C ASP A 785 48.97 -23.67 1.16
N GLY A 786 49.75 -24.73 1.39
CA GLY A 786 50.13 -25.13 2.74
C GLY A 786 48.95 -25.74 3.50
N SER A 787 48.10 -26.51 2.84
CA SER A 787 47.17 -27.47 3.44
C SER A 787 47.52 -28.90 3.03
N TRP A 788 46.92 -29.88 3.70
CA TRP A 788 47.03 -31.30 3.37
C TRP A 788 45.67 -31.81 2.96
N LYS A 789 45.66 -32.78 2.03
CA LYS A 789 44.41 -33.43 1.61
C LYS A 789 44.54 -34.91 1.36
N VAL A 790 43.40 -35.58 1.39
CA VAL A 790 43.21 -36.97 0.96
C VAL A 790 41.94 -37.07 0.11
N SER A 791 42.06 -37.63 -1.09
CA SER A 791 40.92 -37.95 -1.94
C SER A 791 40.62 -39.45 -1.86
N LEU A 792 39.37 -39.79 -1.59
CA LEU A 792 38.93 -41.16 -1.33
C LEU A 792 37.78 -41.53 -2.27
N SER A 793 37.79 -42.76 -2.76
CA SER A 793 36.63 -43.34 -3.43
C SER A 793 35.66 -43.90 -2.38
N ILE A 794 34.38 -43.53 -2.48
CA ILE A 794 33.29 -44.12 -1.70
C ILE A 794 32.81 -45.36 -2.43
N ASP A 795 33.20 -46.53 -1.96
CA ASP A 795 32.85 -47.85 -2.51
C ASP A 795 31.68 -48.53 -1.77
N GLY A 796 30.92 -47.77 -0.96
CA GLY A 796 29.82 -48.29 -0.15
C GLY A 796 30.25 -48.94 1.17
N ARG A 797 31.52 -48.85 1.56
CA ARG A 797 32.03 -49.32 2.86
C ARG A 797 32.20 -48.15 3.83
N THR A 798 31.87 -48.38 5.10
CA THR A 798 32.21 -47.46 6.18
C THR A 798 33.72 -47.51 6.43
N ARG A 799 34.37 -46.36 6.50
CA ARG A 799 35.76 -46.21 6.91
C ARG A 799 35.88 -45.17 8.01
N PHE A 800 36.88 -45.34 8.86
CA PHE A 800 37.13 -44.46 9.99
C PHE A 800 38.47 -43.75 9.80
N PHE A 801 38.47 -42.45 10.07
CA PHE A 801 39.65 -41.61 9.97
C PHE A 801 39.85 -40.87 11.29
N GLN A 802 41.11 -40.73 11.70
CA GLN A 802 41.49 -39.97 12.88
C GLN A 802 42.76 -39.18 12.56
N LEU A 803 42.79 -37.91 12.94
CA LEU A 803 44.00 -37.10 12.87
C LEU A 803 44.70 -37.18 14.23
N VAL A 804 45.91 -37.72 14.27
CA VAL A 804 46.70 -37.90 15.49
C VAL A 804 47.87 -36.93 15.47
N GLY A 805 47.91 -36.02 16.43
CA GLY A 805 49.04 -35.11 16.63
C GLY A 805 50.11 -35.69 17.56
N PRO A 806 51.28 -35.03 17.66
CA PRO A 806 52.17 -35.23 18.81
C PRO A 806 51.42 -34.91 20.12
N PRO A 807 51.77 -35.56 21.24
CA PRO A 807 51.08 -35.40 22.53
C PRO A 807 51.13 -33.97 23.09
#